data_AF-A0A662LQ09-F1
#
_entry.id   AF-A0A662LQ09-F1
#
_cell.length_a   1.000
_cell.length_b   1.000
_cell.length_c   1.000
_cell.angle_alpha   90.00
_cell.angle_beta   90.00
_cell.angle_gamma   90.00
#
_symmetry.space_group_name_H-M   'P 1'
#
loop_
_entity.id
_entity.type
_entity.pdbx_description
1 polymer ?
#
loop_
_entity_poly.entity_id
_entity_poly.type
_entity_poly.pdbx_seq_one_letter_code
_entity_poly.pdbx_strand_id
1 'polypeptide(L)'
;MKIALHISRFFILTIVLLISFSLFNPILSFSKPCMKQAKDELDNINYYYSMNNLNPDPYGEPWIPDGYTIPENRVYLSDEQVNNLLKKLKQNQNYELPSRVDHTYSKHMRPIFNQVGGSCGSASRICYMFAYEINAHRGDDGSLIEHMYPSHFTWLLTSQGSSKDQMAIFNGIPNAEMYGGETFSEIYGGEDIYWPSVEEAPDYGWMTGYDQWYNAMNNRLEKTEYIKLNTPENLELLKQWMYNHFDDNDFFEGGIAGNGVAMGNGMQTDRIPLNEYEGGKKIVLNWGDQINHGASWSGYDDEVGFDYNGDGQITNDIDITDDGKIDMRDWERGALIFLNSWGTFWENLGTVYVPYRLLAIGYGSETLPRSMDAELYHIRKNYASNKALKIEMEYSQRSNIKLSIGISENITRDIPEIEMEAHHFIYAGNGEVPLLGKWTDGNMHTEPMEFMLDITDLQKEANTSNMLKYFLKVETNGGEGRLNKLSLVNYVSSENEEINYPSENILLESDNVYYFSFLVEPDPQPKIHTEGSLVWGKETPGSTLFGSFTIENIGAPESILCWEILEYPEWGTWTFNPIAGENLKPGDEKRIVEVEVIIPDEKNIEFDGIIKIINKNSNSDYSTIPVSLSTPKNMILYQMPIFTRFLKNYPILHDVIFNS
;
A
#
# COMPACT_ATOMS: atom_id res chain seq x y z
N MET A 1 37.49 -0.44 64.64
CA MET A 1 36.61 -0.32 63.44
C MET A 1 37.42 0.45 62.40
N LYS A 2 37.80 -0.07 61.21
CA LYS A 2 37.03 -0.76 60.16
C LYS A 2 35.87 0.14 59.67
N ILE A 3 36.02 0.96 58.61
CA ILE A 3 36.22 0.69 57.15
C ILE A 3 34.89 0.31 56.47
N ALA A 4 34.48 0.83 55.30
CA ALA A 4 34.74 2.08 54.52
C ALA A 4 33.83 2.09 53.27
N LEU A 5 33.69 3.24 52.58
CA LEU A 5 33.13 3.41 51.21
C LEU A 5 31.61 3.08 51.09
N HIS A 6 30.80 3.65 50.17
CA HIS A 6 31.07 4.42 48.95
C HIS A 6 29.90 5.41 48.66
N ILE A 7 30.17 6.58 48.08
CA ILE A 7 29.18 7.49 47.46
C ILE A 7 29.71 7.83 46.07
N SER A 8 28.91 7.67 45.00
CA SER A 8 29.23 8.27 43.68
C SER A 8 28.05 8.27 42.69
N ARG A 9 28.17 9.14 41.66
CA ARG A 9 27.41 9.14 40.39
C ARG A 9 25.97 9.68 40.35
N PHE A 10 25.77 10.87 40.90
CA PHE A 10 25.11 11.98 40.17
C PHE A 10 25.84 13.30 40.52
N PHE A 11 25.71 14.35 39.70
CA PHE A 11 26.25 15.71 39.95
C PHE A 11 27.79 15.94 39.95
N ILE A 12 28.55 15.43 38.97
CA ILE A 12 29.75 16.15 38.45
C ILE A 12 29.91 15.91 36.93
N LEU A 13 29.28 16.73 36.07
CA LEU A 13 29.67 16.87 34.64
C LEU A 13 28.98 18.06 33.91
N THR A 14 28.98 19.26 34.51
CA THR A 14 28.27 20.43 33.93
C THR A 14 29.08 21.74 33.94
N ILE A 15 30.22 21.81 34.64
CA ILE A 15 30.99 23.06 34.81
C ILE A 15 32.51 22.82 34.69
N VAL A 16 32.96 22.37 33.51
CA VAL A 16 34.40 22.38 33.10
C VAL A 16 34.56 22.78 31.61
N LEU A 17 33.48 22.94 30.85
CA LEU A 17 33.51 23.08 29.38
C LEU A 17 33.22 24.52 28.88
N LEU A 18 33.64 25.52 29.66
CA LEU A 18 33.67 26.93 29.27
C LEU A 18 35.00 27.56 29.66
N ILE A 19 35.50 28.48 28.82
CA ILE A 19 36.77 29.21 28.94
C ILE A 19 38.04 28.36 28.66
N SER A 20 38.35 28.14 27.38
CA SER A 20 39.64 28.53 26.80
C SER A 20 39.64 28.39 25.26
N PHE A 21 40.59 29.07 24.60
CA PHE A 21 40.89 29.07 23.17
C PHE A 21 39.81 29.57 22.19
N SER A 22 39.83 30.89 21.99
CA SER A 22 39.55 31.51 20.70
C SER A 22 40.86 31.79 19.93
N LEU A 23 40.74 32.01 18.62
CA LEU A 23 41.74 32.46 17.62
C LEU A 23 42.58 31.40 16.87
N PHE A 24 42.77 31.71 15.58
CA PHE A 24 43.58 31.05 14.53
C PHE A 24 43.06 29.74 13.89
N ASN A 25 42.44 29.93 12.71
CA ASN A 25 42.42 29.01 11.57
C ASN A 25 43.76 29.13 10.78
N PRO A 26 44.08 28.27 9.77
CA PRO A 26 43.25 27.22 9.15
C PRO A 26 43.95 25.83 9.04
N ILE A 27 43.29 24.90 8.33
CA ILE A 27 43.75 23.56 7.91
C ILE A 27 43.84 22.53 9.04
N LEU A 28 42.90 21.58 9.05
CA LEU A 28 43.09 20.24 9.58
C LEU A 28 41.99 19.30 9.03
N SER A 29 42.36 18.10 8.60
CA SER A 29 41.42 17.04 8.26
C SER A 29 40.88 16.38 9.55
N PHE A 30 39.57 16.18 9.63
CA PHE A 30 38.96 15.48 10.77
C PHE A 30 39.10 13.97 10.61
N SER A 31 40.03 13.38 11.37
CA SER A 31 40.49 12.01 11.21
C SER A 31 39.58 10.94 11.83
N LYS A 32 38.30 10.86 11.39
CA LYS A 32 37.38 9.68 11.35
C LYS A 32 36.82 8.91 12.59
N PRO A 33 37.23 8.93 13.89
CA PRO A 33 36.76 7.90 14.85
C PRO A 33 35.25 7.95 15.13
N CYS A 34 34.64 9.12 14.99
CA CYS A 34 33.22 9.35 15.25
C CYS A 34 32.32 8.48 14.35
N MET A 35 32.78 8.13 13.15
CA MET A 35 32.02 7.25 12.25
C MET A 35 32.15 5.75 12.59
N LYS A 36 33.15 5.35 13.40
CA LYS A 36 33.15 3.98 13.94
C LYS A 36 32.01 3.80 14.95
N GLN A 37 31.66 4.84 15.71
CA GLN A 37 30.49 4.77 16.60
C GLN A 37 29.19 4.67 15.79
N ALA A 38 29.04 5.41 14.69
CA ALA A 38 27.88 5.26 13.81
C ALA A 38 27.77 3.85 13.18
N LYS A 39 28.91 3.24 12.79
CA LYS A 39 28.92 1.85 12.32
C LYS A 39 28.63 0.86 13.46
N ASP A 40 29.29 1.01 14.60
CA ASP A 40 29.06 0.15 15.78
C ASP A 40 27.61 0.31 16.32
N GLU A 41 26.91 1.41 16.04
CA GLU A 41 25.50 1.62 16.38
C GLU A 41 24.55 1.03 15.32
N LEU A 42 24.85 1.11 14.01
CA LEU A 42 24.11 0.36 12.97
C LEU A 42 24.26 -1.17 13.13
N ASP A 43 25.49 -1.64 13.36
CA ASP A 43 25.82 -3.06 13.55
C ASP A 43 25.11 -3.66 14.80
N ASN A 44 24.60 -2.82 15.72
CA ASN A 44 23.78 -3.22 16.87
C ASN A 44 22.26 -3.12 16.64
N ILE A 45 21.77 -2.49 15.57
CA ILE A 45 20.33 -2.34 15.29
C ILE A 45 19.74 -3.59 14.60
N ASN A 46 20.53 -4.31 13.80
CA ASN A 46 20.06 -5.47 13.04
C ASN A 46 20.17 -6.83 13.78
N TYR A 47 20.62 -6.90 15.03
CA TYR A 47 20.86 -8.17 15.74
C TYR A 47 19.63 -8.74 16.46
N TYR A 48 18.58 -9.12 15.71
CA TYR A 48 17.39 -9.77 16.29
C TYR A 48 16.94 -11.04 15.57
N TYR A 49 17.19 -12.18 16.25
CA TYR A 49 16.64 -13.52 16.03
C TYR A 49 16.81 -14.13 14.62
N SER A 50 17.89 -14.91 14.46
CA SER A 50 17.80 -16.12 13.64
C SER A 50 16.78 -17.09 14.26
N MET A 51 15.89 -17.63 13.44
CA MET A 51 14.80 -18.52 13.86
C MET A 51 14.88 -19.80 13.01
N ASN A 52 14.58 -20.99 13.54
CA ASN A 52 14.67 -22.21 12.73
C ASN A 52 13.37 -22.48 11.97
N ASN A 53 13.47 -22.75 10.67
CA ASN A 53 12.37 -23.12 9.79
C ASN A 53 12.42 -24.63 9.51
N LEU A 54 11.27 -25.27 9.56
CA LEU A 54 11.13 -26.72 9.39
C LEU A 54 10.10 -27.03 8.29
N ASN A 55 10.05 -26.15 7.28
CA ASN A 55 9.46 -26.43 5.96
C ASN A 55 9.88 -27.84 5.51
N PRO A 56 8.94 -28.75 5.20
CA PRO A 56 9.23 -30.17 4.97
C PRO A 56 10.08 -30.40 3.71
N ASP A 57 11.40 -30.40 3.89
CA ASP A 57 12.36 -30.87 2.90
C ASP A 57 12.17 -32.38 2.64
N PRO A 58 11.97 -32.84 1.39
CA PRO A 58 11.97 -34.25 1.06
C PRO A 58 13.32 -34.97 1.31
N TYR A 59 14.40 -34.24 1.61
CA TYR A 59 15.73 -34.77 1.89
C TYR A 59 16.19 -34.67 3.36
N GLY A 60 15.47 -33.92 4.20
CA GLY A 60 15.48 -33.99 5.67
C GLY A 60 16.25 -32.92 6.45
N GLU A 61 16.80 -31.86 5.84
CA GLU A 61 17.52 -30.82 6.59
C GLU A 61 16.65 -29.60 6.97
N PRO A 62 16.79 -29.03 8.20
CA PRO A 62 16.10 -27.80 8.59
C PRO A 62 16.62 -26.56 7.88
N TRP A 63 15.69 -25.68 7.50
CA TRP A 63 15.98 -24.35 7.00
C TRP A 63 16.06 -23.34 8.16
N ILE A 64 16.33 -22.07 7.84
CA ILE A 64 16.06 -20.89 8.68
C ILE A 64 15.30 -19.94 7.74
N PRO A 65 14.20 -19.28 8.15
CA PRO A 65 13.41 -18.45 7.25
C PRO A 65 14.05 -17.07 7.13
N ASP A 66 13.46 -16.22 6.28
CA ASP A 66 13.48 -14.79 6.57
C ASP A 66 13.14 -14.57 8.04
N GLY A 67 14.03 -13.90 8.77
CA GLY A 67 13.73 -13.44 10.12
C GLY A 67 12.48 -12.55 10.06
N TYR A 68 11.35 -13.04 10.59
CA TYR A 68 10.16 -12.24 10.81
C TYR A 68 10.41 -11.28 11.97
N THR A 69 11.30 -10.33 11.72
CA THR A 69 11.50 -9.14 12.54
C THR A 69 10.16 -8.45 12.63
N ILE A 70 9.55 -8.52 13.82
CA ILE A 70 8.38 -7.71 14.13
C ILE A 70 8.84 -6.26 13.96
N PRO A 71 8.28 -5.48 13.01
CA PRO A 71 8.69 -4.10 12.85
C PRO A 71 8.42 -3.37 14.17
N GLU A 72 9.43 -2.69 14.73
CA GLU A 72 9.28 -2.01 16.03
C GLU A 72 8.16 -0.95 16.02
N ASN A 73 7.74 -0.53 14.83
CA ASN A 73 6.69 0.46 14.56
C ASN A 73 5.49 -0.11 13.78
N ARG A 74 4.95 -1.28 14.13
CA ARG A 74 3.65 -1.74 13.56
C ARG A 74 2.53 -0.76 13.87
N VAL A 75 1.89 -0.22 12.82
CA VAL A 75 0.71 0.65 12.93
C VAL A 75 -0.55 -0.22 13.09
N TYR A 76 -0.84 -0.61 14.33
CA TYR A 76 -2.10 -1.27 14.66
C TYR A 76 -3.26 -0.28 14.67
N LEU A 77 -4.43 -0.70 14.17
CA LEU A 77 -5.68 -0.03 14.49
C LEU A 77 -5.94 -0.12 16.00
N SER A 78 -6.25 1.02 16.61
CA SER A 78 -6.72 1.09 17.99
C SER A 78 -8.19 0.69 18.10
N ASP A 79 -8.60 0.25 19.29
CA ASP A 79 -9.98 -0.14 19.59
C ASP A 79 -10.99 0.97 19.20
N GLU A 80 -10.62 2.24 19.34
CA GLU A 80 -11.46 3.37 18.91
C GLU A 80 -11.60 3.45 17.38
N GLN A 81 -10.51 3.22 16.62
CA GLN A 81 -10.59 3.17 15.15
C GLN A 81 -11.43 1.98 14.68
N VAL A 82 -11.24 0.79 15.27
CA VAL A 82 -12.05 -0.40 14.94
C VAL A 82 -13.53 -0.15 15.21
N ASN A 83 -13.88 0.36 16.40
CA ASN A 83 -15.28 0.65 16.75
C ASN A 83 -15.89 1.73 15.84
N ASN A 84 -15.13 2.76 15.44
CA ASN A 84 -15.61 3.78 14.51
C ASN A 84 -15.78 3.25 13.08
N LEU A 85 -14.87 2.39 12.59
CA LEU A 85 -15.00 1.72 11.30
C LEU A 85 -16.20 0.78 11.26
N LEU A 86 -16.34 -0.13 12.24
CA LEU A 86 -17.50 -1.02 12.35
C LEU A 86 -18.80 -0.24 12.47
N LYS A 87 -18.82 0.88 13.20
CA LYS A 87 -19.99 1.75 13.31
C LYS A 87 -20.35 2.45 11.99
N LYS A 88 -19.37 2.86 11.17
CA LYS A 88 -19.60 3.36 9.80
C LYS A 88 -20.20 2.25 8.93
N LEU A 89 -19.56 1.09 8.91
CA LEU A 89 -19.99 -0.07 8.11
C LEU A 89 -21.42 -0.51 8.48
N LYS A 90 -21.75 -0.56 9.79
CA LYS A 90 -23.10 -0.88 10.32
C LYS A 90 -24.20 0.14 9.97
N GLN A 91 -23.89 1.20 9.22
CA GLN A 91 -24.86 2.16 8.68
C GLN A 91 -25.13 1.96 7.18
N ASN A 92 -24.30 1.18 6.48
CA ASN A 92 -24.44 0.92 5.04
C ASN A 92 -25.29 -0.35 4.79
N GLN A 93 -26.00 -0.40 3.65
CA GLN A 93 -26.88 -1.53 3.32
C GLN A 93 -26.11 -2.84 3.08
N ASN A 94 -24.84 -2.75 2.68
CA ASN A 94 -23.96 -3.88 2.40
C ASN A 94 -23.37 -4.53 3.67
N TYR A 95 -23.81 -4.16 4.88
CA TYR A 95 -23.16 -4.62 6.11
C TYR A 95 -23.26 -6.13 6.37
N GLU A 96 -24.32 -6.78 5.89
CA GLU A 96 -24.63 -8.17 6.20
C GLU A 96 -23.63 -9.13 5.54
N LEU A 97 -22.71 -9.67 6.34
CA LEU A 97 -21.65 -10.57 5.89
C LEU A 97 -22.23 -11.92 5.42
N PRO A 98 -21.76 -12.49 4.30
CA PRO A 98 -22.05 -13.88 3.94
C PRO A 98 -21.41 -14.84 4.94
N SER A 99 -21.90 -16.09 5.04
CA SER A 99 -21.27 -17.11 5.91
C SER A 99 -19.89 -17.55 5.43
N ARG A 100 -19.50 -17.23 4.19
CA ARG A 100 -18.19 -17.58 3.61
C ARG A 100 -17.70 -16.54 2.61
N VAL A 101 -16.39 -16.29 2.61
CA VAL A 101 -15.62 -15.64 1.54
C VAL A 101 -14.36 -16.48 1.29
N ASP A 102 -13.96 -16.69 0.03
CA ASP A 102 -12.86 -17.60 -0.33
C ASP A 102 -12.12 -17.15 -1.60
N HIS A 103 -11.20 -16.20 -1.44
CA HIS A 103 -10.46 -15.58 -2.55
C HIS A 103 -9.40 -16.50 -3.17
N THR A 104 -9.24 -17.72 -2.65
CA THR A 104 -8.43 -18.79 -3.27
C THR A 104 -8.90 -19.10 -4.71
N TYR A 105 -10.16 -18.79 -5.03
CA TYR A 105 -10.76 -18.99 -6.35
C TYR A 105 -11.10 -17.68 -7.10
N SER A 106 -10.67 -16.53 -6.58
CA SER A 106 -10.81 -15.23 -7.24
C SER A 106 -10.00 -15.18 -8.54
N LYS A 107 -10.49 -14.46 -9.55
CA LYS A 107 -9.70 -14.16 -10.76
C LYS A 107 -8.47 -13.28 -10.47
N HIS A 108 -8.48 -12.54 -9.36
CA HIS A 108 -7.38 -11.64 -8.97
C HIS A 108 -6.23 -12.37 -8.27
N MET A 109 -6.49 -13.59 -7.79
CA MET A 109 -5.53 -14.43 -7.07
C MET A 109 -4.62 -15.17 -8.05
N ARG A 110 -3.30 -15.15 -7.79
CA ARG A 110 -2.35 -15.97 -8.55
C ARG A 110 -2.51 -17.46 -8.23
N PRO A 111 -2.21 -18.37 -9.18
CA PRO A 111 -2.10 -19.80 -8.91
C PRO A 111 -1.19 -20.10 -7.70
N ILE A 112 -1.65 -21.04 -6.87
CA ILE A 112 -0.90 -21.53 -5.70
C ILE A 112 0.43 -22.12 -6.15
N PHE A 113 1.50 -21.57 -5.62
CA PHE A 113 2.87 -21.82 -6.07
C PHE A 113 3.77 -22.35 -4.95
N ASN A 114 4.98 -22.77 -5.31
CA ASN A 114 6.04 -23.10 -4.37
C ASN A 114 6.98 -21.90 -4.22
N GLN A 115 7.20 -21.43 -3.00
CA GLN A 115 8.29 -20.52 -2.68
C GLN A 115 9.65 -21.16 -3.01
N VAL A 116 10.64 -20.32 -3.33
CA VAL A 116 12.03 -20.72 -3.50
C VAL A 116 12.81 -20.22 -2.28
N GLY A 117 13.67 -21.07 -1.72
CA GLY A 117 14.45 -20.76 -0.51
C GLY A 117 13.60 -20.33 0.69
N GLY A 118 14.18 -19.48 1.55
CA GLY A 118 13.55 -18.98 2.78
C GLY A 118 12.49 -17.88 2.58
N SER A 119 12.08 -17.60 1.33
CA SER A 119 11.38 -16.37 0.94
C SER A 119 9.91 -16.25 1.38
N CYS A 120 9.45 -16.97 2.41
CA CYS A 120 8.04 -17.05 2.82
C CYS A 120 7.41 -15.67 3.10
N GLY A 121 8.18 -14.73 3.67
CA GLY A 121 7.75 -13.36 3.88
C GLY A 121 7.39 -12.66 2.57
N SER A 122 8.31 -12.65 1.58
CA SER A 122 8.05 -12.06 0.26
C SER A 122 7.02 -12.87 -0.55
N ALA A 123 6.94 -14.19 -0.38
CA ALA A 123 5.94 -15.03 -1.05
C ALA A 123 4.52 -14.67 -0.61
N SER A 124 4.30 -14.51 0.70
CA SER A 124 3.01 -14.05 1.24
C SER A 124 2.70 -12.60 0.87
N ARG A 125 3.66 -11.68 1.09
CA ARG A 125 3.39 -10.24 0.99
C ARG A 125 3.41 -9.71 -0.44
N ILE A 126 4.32 -10.20 -1.27
CA ILE A 126 4.46 -9.71 -2.65
C ILE A 126 3.68 -10.59 -3.63
N CYS A 127 3.92 -11.90 -3.62
CA CYS A 127 3.30 -12.79 -4.61
C CYS A 127 1.80 -13.02 -4.36
N TYR A 128 1.33 -13.05 -3.11
CA TYR A 128 -0.11 -13.10 -2.80
C TYR A 128 -0.70 -11.71 -2.52
N MET A 129 -0.40 -11.06 -1.39
CA MET A 129 -1.13 -9.86 -0.95
C MET A 129 -1.02 -8.70 -1.94
N PHE A 130 0.18 -8.19 -2.17
CA PHE A 130 0.41 -7.06 -3.06
C PHE A 130 -0.14 -7.30 -4.48
N ALA A 131 0.11 -8.50 -5.04
CA ALA A 131 -0.45 -8.89 -6.33
C ALA A 131 -1.98 -8.86 -6.33
N TYR A 132 -2.62 -9.50 -5.35
CA TYR A 132 -4.07 -9.57 -5.24
C TYR A 132 -4.70 -8.17 -5.10
N GLU A 133 -4.17 -7.31 -4.22
CA GLU A 133 -4.71 -5.96 -4.00
C GLU A 133 -4.59 -5.08 -5.27
N ILE A 134 -3.46 -5.15 -5.98
CA ILE A 134 -3.28 -4.47 -7.27
C ILE A 134 -4.29 -4.99 -8.31
N ASN A 135 -4.42 -6.31 -8.43
CA ASN A 135 -5.28 -6.93 -9.44
C ASN A 135 -6.77 -6.70 -9.14
N ALA A 136 -7.17 -6.78 -7.87
CA ALA A 136 -8.54 -6.55 -7.40
C ALA A 136 -8.99 -5.09 -7.56
N HIS A 137 -8.06 -4.13 -7.54
CA HIS A 137 -8.36 -2.74 -7.90
C HIS A 137 -8.47 -2.54 -9.42
N ARG A 138 -7.52 -3.07 -10.19
CA ARG A 138 -7.46 -2.83 -11.65
C ARG A 138 -8.51 -3.61 -12.46
N GLY A 139 -8.98 -4.75 -11.92
CA GLY A 139 -9.85 -5.68 -12.63
C GLY A 139 -9.12 -6.90 -13.19
N ASP A 140 -7.80 -6.98 -13.03
CA ASP A 140 -6.88 -7.87 -13.74
C ASP A 140 -6.97 -9.35 -13.33
N ASP A 141 -6.54 -10.24 -14.24
CA ASP A 141 -6.45 -11.69 -14.03
C ASP A 141 -5.07 -12.06 -13.48
N GLY A 142 -5.01 -12.44 -12.20
CA GLY A 142 -3.77 -12.76 -11.49
C GLY A 142 -3.10 -14.08 -11.90
N SER A 143 -3.71 -14.86 -12.81
CA SER A 143 -3.09 -16.03 -13.42
C SER A 143 -2.16 -15.70 -14.60
N LEU A 144 -2.12 -14.45 -15.04
CA LEU A 144 -1.26 -13.96 -16.11
C LEU A 144 0.04 -13.36 -15.54
N ILE A 145 1.17 -13.60 -16.21
CA ILE A 145 2.51 -13.25 -15.69
C ILE A 145 2.74 -11.73 -15.61
N GLU A 146 2.10 -10.98 -16.50
CA GLU A 146 2.03 -9.52 -16.51
C GLU A 146 1.31 -8.93 -15.27
N HIS A 147 0.55 -9.76 -14.52
CA HIS A 147 -0.17 -9.39 -13.29
C HIS A 147 0.34 -10.15 -12.05
N MET A 148 1.44 -10.90 -12.17
CA MET A 148 2.15 -11.50 -11.03
C MET A 148 3.31 -10.63 -10.58
N TYR A 149 3.69 -10.75 -9.30
CA TYR A 149 4.77 -9.97 -8.70
C TYR A 149 5.82 -10.88 -8.03
N PRO A 150 7.12 -10.69 -8.30
CA PRO A 150 8.19 -11.61 -7.91
C PRO A 150 8.62 -11.42 -6.45
N SER A 151 8.79 -12.53 -5.72
CA SER A 151 9.28 -12.49 -4.34
C SER A 151 10.72 -11.98 -4.25
N HIS A 152 11.60 -12.35 -5.19
CA HIS A 152 13.04 -12.17 -5.03
C HIS A 152 13.51 -10.73 -5.25
N PHE A 153 12.77 -9.92 -6.03
CA PHE A 153 13.04 -8.49 -6.19
C PHE A 153 13.04 -7.74 -4.84
N THR A 154 12.19 -8.14 -3.88
CA THR A 154 12.22 -7.59 -2.51
C THR A 154 13.07 -8.40 -1.56
N TRP A 155 13.06 -9.73 -1.70
CA TRP A 155 13.67 -10.65 -0.75
C TRP A 155 15.17 -10.37 -0.57
N LEU A 156 15.89 -10.26 -1.68
CA LEU A 156 17.35 -10.18 -1.71
C LEU A 156 17.90 -8.88 -1.11
N LEU A 157 17.06 -7.87 -0.94
CA LEU A 157 17.36 -6.55 -0.36
C LEU A 157 16.72 -6.35 1.02
N THR A 158 15.85 -7.26 1.46
CA THR A 158 15.29 -7.22 2.81
C THR A 158 16.43 -7.34 3.84
N SER A 159 16.36 -6.55 4.92
CA SER A 159 17.41 -6.37 5.95
C SER A 159 18.64 -5.53 5.57
N GLN A 160 18.81 -5.16 4.30
CA GLN A 160 19.90 -4.29 3.83
C GLN A 160 19.42 -2.84 3.74
N GLY A 161 19.14 -2.22 4.90
CA GLY A 161 18.69 -0.83 5.02
C GLY A 161 17.20 -0.59 4.81
N SER A 162 16.46 -1.52 4.19
CA SER A 162 15.02 -1.39 3.89
C SER A 162 14.21 -2.64 4.26
N SER A 163 12.95 -2.42 4.68
CA SER A 163 11.93 -3.48 4.81
C SER A 163 11.25 -3.78 3.47
N LYS A 164 10.54 -4.92 3.36
CA LYS A 164 9.75 -5.29 2.17
C LYS A 164 8.71 -4.22 1.85
N ASP A 165 8.00 -3.74 2.87
CA ASP A 165 7.02 -2.67 2.80
C ASP A 165 7.66 -1.37 2.28
N GLN A 166 8.82 -0.96 2.81
CA GLN A 166 9.52 0.23 2.34
C GLN A 166 9.96 0.09 0.87
N MET A 167 10.44 -1.08 0.45
CA MET A 167 10.72 -1.34 -0.97
C MET A 167 9.45 -1.16 -1.82
N ALA A 168 8.32 -1.73 -1.40
CA ALA A 168 7.04 -1.64 -2.10
C ALA A 168 6.40 -0.23 -2.05
N ILE A 169 6.68 0.59 -1.05
CA ILE A 169 6.20 1.98 -0.94
C ILE A 169 7.09 2.91 -1.78
N PHE A 170 8.40 2.86 -1.60
CA PHE A 170 9.33 3.87 -2.13
C PHE A 170 9.91 3.52 -3.50
N ASN A 171 10.11 2.23 -3.82
CA ASN A 171 10.56 1.79 -5.15
C ASN A 171 9.44 1.15 -5.98
N GLY A 172 8.42 0.58 -5.31
CA GLY A 172 7.43 -0.27 -5.97
C GLY A 172 8.02 -1.60 -6.45
N ILE A 173 7.22 -2.40 -7.16
CA ILE A 173 7.55 -3.78 -7.55
C ILE A 173 7.32 -3.98 -9.06
N PRO A 174 8.32 -4.44 -9.84
CA PRO A 174 8.09 -4.78 -11.25
C PRO A 174 7.19 -6.00 -11.35
N ASN A 175 6.35 -6.09 -12.39
CA ASN A 175 5.64 -7.34 -12.66
C ASN A 175 6.62 -8.46 -13.10
N ALA A 176 6.17 -9.71 -13.00
CA ALA A 176 6.99 -10.87 -13.28
C ALA A 176 7.46 -10.94 -14.75
N GLU A 177 6.70 -10.39 -15.70
CA GLU A 177 7.14 -10.27 -17.10
C GLU A 177 8.37 -9.35 -17.22
N MET A 178 8.30 -8.11 -16.71
CA MET A 178 9.38 -7.13 -16.82
C MET A 178 10.62 -7.48 -15.98
N TYR A 179 10.44 -8.22 -14.88
CA TYR A 179 11.54 -8.78 -14.08
C TYR A 179 12.13 -10.07 -14.68
N GLY A 180 11.40 -10.77 -15.54
CA GLY A 180 11.82 -12.03 -16.17
C GLY A 180 11.62 -13.27 -15.28
N GLY A 181 10.57 -13.33 -14.46
CA GLY A 181 10.17 -14.56 -13.75
C GLY A 181 9.23 -14.35 -12.56
N GLU A 182 8.44 -15.38 -12.22
CA GLU A 182 7.36 -15.32 -11.21
C GLU A 182 7.81 -15.24 -9.75
N THR A 183 9.06 -15.58 -9.45
CA THR A 183 9.61 -15.60 -8.08
C THR A 183 11.02 -15.01 -8.07
N PHE A 184 11.97 -15.68 -8.71
CA PHE A 184 13.27 -15.17 -9.13
C PHE A 184 13.26 -14.81 -10.63
N SER A 185 14.34 -14.18 -11.11
CA SER A 185 14.49 -13.81 -12.53
C SER A 185 15.35 -14.83 -13.27
N GLU A 186 14.90 -15.27 -14.45
CA GLU A 186 15.72 -16.06 -15.39
C GLU A 186 16.90 -15.27 -15.97
N ILE A 187 16.93 -13.94 -15.78
CA ILE A 187 18.00 -13.03 -16.22
C ILE A 187 18.92 -12.70 -15.04
N TYR A 188 18.37 -12.04 -14.00
CA TYR A 188 19.15 -11.51 -12.88
C TYR A 188 19.46 -12.57 -11.79
N GLY A 189 18.83 -13.73 -11.87
CA GLY A 189 19.05 -14.86 -10.97
C GLY A 189 18.21 -14.84 -9.69
N GLY A 190 18.62 -15.69 -8.75
CA GLY A 190 17.97 -15.90 -7.45
C GLY A 190 17.72 -17.37 -7.11
N GLU A 191 17.72 -18.28 -8.09
CA GLU A 191 17.43 -19.71 -7.89
C GLU A 191 18.45 -20.44 -7.01
N ASP A 192 19.76 -20.18 -7.22
CA ASP A 192 20.86 -20.76 -6.45
C ASP A 192 20.94 -20.29 -4.98
N ILE A 193 20.04 -19.40 -4.54
CA ILE A 193 20.07 -18.81 -3.20
C ILE A 193 19.33 -19.72 -2.22
N TYR A 194 19.89 -20.92 -2.07
CA TYR A 194 19.60 -21.81 -0.95
C TYR A 194 20.06 -21.11 0.32
N TRP A 195 19.15 -20.95 1.28
CA TRP A 195 19.47 -20.35 2.57
C TRP A 195 20.44 -21.30 3.33
N PRO A 196 21.57 -20.83 3.90
CA PRO A 196 21.71 -19.54 4.59
C PRO A 196 22.28 -18.33 3.82
N SER A 197 21.35 -17.41 3.54
CA SER A 197 21.55 -15.96 3.49
C SER A 197 22.33 -15.36 2.32
N VAL A 198 22.27 -14.03 2.27
CA VAL A 198 23.03 -13.13 1.39
C VAL A 198 24.54 -13.11 1.73
N GLU A 199 25.02 -13.95 2.66
CA GLU A 199 26.44 -14.24 2.89
C GLU A 199 26.96 -15.36 1.96
N GLU A 200 26.11 -16.32 1.55
CA GLU A 200 26.50 -17.41 0.64
C GLU A 200 26.29 -17.06 -0.85
N ALA A 201 25.35 -16.16 -1.15
CA ALA A 201 25.17 -15.54 -2.48
C ALA A 201 25.25 -13.99 -2.42
N PRO A 202 26.38 -13.40 -1.96
CA PRO A 202 26.52 -11.95 -1.82
C PRO A 202 26.50 -11.21 -3.17
N ASP A 203 26.80 -11.94 -4.24
CA ASP A 203 26.91 -11.48 -5.62
C ASP A 203 25.61 -11.53 -6.43
N TYR A 204 24.45 -11.86 -5.83
CA TYR A 204 23.16 -11.93 -6.54
C TYR A 204 22.86 -10.75 -7.49
N GLY A 205 22.26 -10.99 -8.66
CA GLY A 205 22.07 -9.95 -9.67
C GLY A 205 21.02 -8.87 -9.31
N TRP A 206 21.24 -7.65 -9.81
CA TRP A 206 20.27 -6.54 -9.74
C TRP A 206 19.69 -6.21 -11.13
N MET A 207 18.43 -5.75 -11.14
CA MET A 207 17.64 -5.41 -12.34
C MET A 207 18.12 -4.12 -13.01
N THR A 208 18.20 -4.10 -14.34
CA THR A 208 18.70 -2.94 -15.11
C THR A 208 17.96 -2.72 -16.42
N GLY A 209 17.47 -1.49 -16.61
CA GLY A 209 16.64 -1.06 -17.71
C GLY A 209 15.55 -0.09 -17.22
N TYR A 210 15.54 1.14 -17.74
CA TYR A 210 14.67 2.22 -17.27
C TYR A 210 13.19 1.84 -17.25
N ASP A 211 12.71 1.15 -18.28
CA ASP A 211 11.30 0.76 -18.42
C ASP A 211 10.86 -0.27 -17.37
N GLN A 212 11.76 -1.12 -16.89
CA GLN A 212 11.50 -2.09 -15.81
C GLN A 212 11.34 -1.37 -14.47
N TRP A 213 12.20 -0.38 -14.21
CA TRP A 213 12.09 0.47 -13.03
C TRP A 213 10.86 1.36 -13.09
N TYR A 214 10.50 1.90 -14.26
CA TYR A 214 9.23 2.61 -14.45
C TYR A 214 8.01 1.70 -14.22
N ASN A 215 8.04 0.46 -14.72
CA ASN A 215 7.01 -0.54 -14.39
C ASN A 215 6.91 -0.74 -12.87
N ALA A 216 8.04 -0.85 -12.16
CA ALA A 216 8.07 -0.95 -10.70
C ALA A 216 7.44 0.26 -10.00
N MET A 217 7.82 1.50 -10.35
CA MET A 217 7.29 2.71 -9.69
C MET A 217 5.76 2.84 -9.80
N ASN A 218 5.15 2.29 -10.87
CA ASN A 218 3.70 2.31 -11.11
C ASN A 218 2.93 1.20 -10.36
N ASN A 219 3.61 0.32 -9.62
CA ASN A 219 3.01 -0.65 -8.72
C ASN A 219 3.56 -0.42 -7.31
N ARG A 220 2.81 0.28 -6.45
CA ARG A 220 3.28 0.70 -5.12
C ARG A 220 2.26 0.48 -4.01
N LEU A 221 2.76 0.30 -2.79
CA LEU A 221 1.99 0.48 -1.56
C LEU A 221 1.91 1.95 -1.15
N GLU A 222 0.80 2.33 -0.54
CA GLU A 222 0.63 3.57 0.20
C GLU A 222 1.09 3.39 1.65
N LYS A 223 0.52 2.39 2.34
CA LYS A 223 0.80 2.06 3.75
C LYS A 223 0.52 0.57 4.03
N THR A 224 1.03 0.10 5.17
CA THR A 224 0.64 -1.15 5.80
C THR A 224 -0.02 -0.88 7.16
N GLU A 225 -1.02 -1.68 7.51
CA GLU A 225 -1.88 -1.47 8.71
C GLU A 225 -2.20 -2.82 9.35
N TYR A 226 -2.43 -2.87 10.67
CA TYR A 226 -2.58 -4.15 11.38
C TYR A 226 -3.83 -4.25 12.26
N ILE A 227 -4.52 -5.40 12.19
CA ILE A 227 -5.61 -5.79 13.08
C ILE A 227 -5.12 -6.91 14.02
N LYS A 228 -5.42 -6.84 15.32
CA LYS A 228 -5.15 -7.91 16.30
C LYS A 228 -6.36 -8.83 16.41
N LEU A 229 -6.27 -10.08 15.97
CA LEU A 229 -7.46 -10.94 15.78
C LEU A 229 -7.97 -11.62 17.06
N ASN A 230 -7.72 -11.01 18.23
CA ASN A 230 -8.01 -11.59 19.54
C ASN A 230 -9.36 -11.17 20.15
N THR A 231 -10.23 -10.49 19.40
CA THR A 231 -11.61 -10.15 19.82
C THR A 231 -12.62 -10.34 18.68
N PRO A 232 -13.91 -10.60 18.98
CA PRO A 232 -14.95 -10.76 17.96
C PRO A 232 -15.08 -9.57 17.03
N GLU A 233 -14.92 -8.34 17.54
CA GLU A 233 -15.01 -7.09 16.78
C GLU A 233 -13.85 -6.96 15.79
N ASN A 234 -12.65 -7.34 16.20
CA ASN A 234 -11.47 -7.28 15.33
C ASN A 234 -11.55 -8.36 14.23
N LEU A 235 -12.12 -9.53 14.52
CA LEU A 235 -12.44 -10.54 13.51
C LEU A 235 -13.58 -10.09 12.57
N GLU A 236 -14.65 -9.49 13.11
CA GLU A 236 -15.75 -8.90 12.34
C GLU A 236 -15.23 -7.82 11.36
N LEU A 237 -14.25 -7.01 11.79
CA LEU A 237 -13.57 -6.06 10.91
C LEU A 237 -12.75 -6.77 9.82
N LEU A 238 -11.95 -7.79 10.14
CA LEU A 238 -11.22 -8.55 9.11
C LEU A 238 -12.17 -9.20 8.09
N LYS A 239 -13.33 -9.70 8.52
CA LYS A 239 -14.36 -10.22 7.59
C LYS A 239 -14.90 -9.16 6.64
N GLN A 240 -15.06 -7.91 7.09
CA GLN A 240 -15.48 -6.79 6.23
C GLN A 240 -14.38 -6.40 5.24
N TRP A 241 -13.09 -6.43 5.63
CA TRP A 241 -11.98 -6.30 4.68
C TRP A 241 -12.06 -7.35 3.58
N MET A 242 -12.20 -8.62 3.98
CA MET A 242 -12.29 -9.75 3.06
C MET A 242 -13.54 -9.72 2.17
N TYR A 243 -14.68 -9.27 2.69
CA TYR A 243 -15.93 -9.26 1.94
C TYR A 243 -16.01 -8.13 0.92
N ASN A 244 -15.79 -6.87 1.35
CA ASN A 244 -16.04 -5.68 0.53
C ASN A 244 -15.01 -4.56 0.73
N HIS A 245 -13.80 -4.87 1.23
CA HIS A 245 -12.72 -3.87 1.38
C HIS A 245 -13.10 -2.67 2.27
N PHE A 246 -13.91 -2.90 3.32
CA PHE A 246 -14.55 -1.84 4.12
C PHE A 246 -15.52 -0.93 3.34
N ASP A 247 -16.24 -1.51 2.38
CA ASP A 247 -17.17 -0.85 1.45
C ASP A 247 -16.47 0.16 0.51
N ASP A 248 -15.22 -0.13 0.15
CA ASP A 248 -14.39 0.62 -0.79
C ASP A 248 -14.67 0.14 -2.23
N ASN A 249 -15.44 0.96 -2.96
CA ASN A 249 -15.97 0.61 -4.28
C ASN A 249 -14.95 0.80 -5.43
N ASP A 250 -13.70 1.16 -5.14
CA ASP A 250 -12.61 1.15 -6.14
C ASP A 250 -12.02 -0.26 -6.36
N PHE A 251 -12.48 -1.27 -5.60
CA PHE A 251 -12.08 -2.67 -5.76
C PHE A 251 -13.25 -3.51 -6.30
N PHE A 252 -12.93 -4.48 -7.16
CA PHE A 252 -13.90 -5.42 -7.73
C PHE A 252 -14.33 -6.52 -6.74
N GLU A 253 -13.46 -6.89 -5.80
CA GLU A 253 -13.65 -7.91 -4.76
C GLU A 253 -12.95 -7.45 -3.47
N GLY A 254 -13.37 -7.95 -2.29
CA GLY A 254 -12.71 -7.61 -1.02
C GLY A 254 -11.28 -8.13 -0.91
N GLY A 255 -10.51 -7.59 0.05
CA GLY A 255 -9.06 -7.78 0.16
C GLY A 255 -8.60 -9.10 0.77
N ILE A 256 -7.30 -9.37 0.74
CA ILE A 256 -6.65 -10.43 1.54
C ILE A 256 -5.72 -9.84 2.60
N ALA A 257 -5.28 -10.64 3.57
CA ALA A 257 -4.44 -10.17 4.67
C ALA A 257 -3.22 -11.07 4.90
N GLY A 258 -2.17 -10.53 5.52
CA GLY A 258 -0.94 -11.24 5.86
C GLY A 258 -0.89 -11.67 7.32
N ASN A 259 -0.18 -12.76 7.59
CA ASN A 259 0.11 -13.23 8.94
C ASN A 259 1.52 -13.80 9.06
N GLY A 260 2.14 -13.62 10.23
CA GLY A 260 3.33 -14.36 10.64
C GLY A 260 2.90 -15.44 11.63
N VAL A 261 3.31 -16.69 11.40
CA VAL A 261 2.77 -17.86 12.10
C VAL A 261 3.84 -18.81 12.61
N ALA A 262 3.49 -19.54 13.66
CA ALA A 262 4.33 -20.56 14.28
C ALA A 262 3.99 -21.95 13.69
N MET A 263 4.62 -22.28 12.56
CA MET A 263 4.26 -23.46 11.76
C MET A 263 5.29 -24.58 11.75
N GLY A 264 6.57 -24.25 11.57
CA GLY A 264 7.59 -25.27 11.27
C GLY A 264 7.75 -26.31 12.38
N ASN A 265 7.58 -25.92 13.65
CA ASN A 265 7.75 -26.83 14.77
C ASN A 265 6.50 -26.81 15.66
N GLY A 266 5.86 -27.96 15.85
CA GLY A 266 4.76 -28.13 16.80
C GLY A 266 3.35 -27.77 16.31
N MET A 267 3.17 -27.18 15.11
CA MET A 267 1.81 -27.04 14.55
C MET A 267 1.18 -28.42 14.33
N GLN A 268 -0.07 -28.59 14.73
CA GLN A 268 -0.83 -29.83 14.59
C GLN A 268 -2.04 -29.60 13.70
N THR A 269 -2.31 -30.54 12.79
CA THR A 269 -3.53 -30.55 11.96
C THR A 269 -4.18 -31.93 11.96
N ASP A 270 -5.50 -31.95 11.90
CA ASP A 270 -6.28 -33.17 11.71
C ASP A 270 -7.35 -32.96 10.63
N ARG A 271 -8.18 -33.96 10.36
CA ARG A 271 -9.29 -33.87 9.39
C ARG A 271 -10.61 -33.58 10.11
N ILE A 272 -11.37 -32.65 9.54
CA ILE A 272 -12.78 -32.45 9.89
C ILE A 272 -13.52 -33.79 9.69
N PRO A 273 -14.39 -34.25 10.62
CA PRO A 273 -15.11 -35.51 10.47
C PRO A 273 -15.93 -35.58 9.18
N LEU A 274 -16.00 -36.75 8.54
CA LEU A 274 -16.66 -36.93 7.23
C LEU A 274 -18.19 -36.68 7.23
N ASN A 275 -18.80 -36.52 8.40
CA ASN A 275 -20.20 -36.17 8.59
C ASN A 275 -20.45 -34.66 8.80
N GLU A 276 -19.40 -33.88 9.03
CA GLU A 276 -19.50 -32.43 9.24
C GLU A 276 -19.30 -31.65 7.93
N TYR A 277 -19.64 -30.36 7.97
CA TYR A 277 -19.39 -29.42 6.88
C TYR A 277 -17.89 -29.36 6.54
N GLU A 278 -17.55 -29.39 5.25
CA GLU A 278 -16.16 -29.51 4.75
C GLU A 278 -15.40 -30.77 5.26
N GLY A 279 -16.13 -31.80 5.66
CA GLY A 279 -15.62 -33.09 6.15
C GLY A 279 -14.54 -33.72 5.26
N GLY A 280 -13.45 -34.14 5.89
CA GLY A 280 -12.27 -34.72 5.25
C GLY A 280 -11.16 -33.71 4.92
N LYS A 281 -11.47 -32.41 4.81
CA LYS A 281 -10.44 -31.35 4.73
C LYS A 281 -9.68 -31.20 6.05
N LYS A 282 -8.47 -30.64 5.95
CA LYS A 282 -7.57 -30.36 7.07
C LYS A 282 -7.92 -29.07 7.80
N ILE A 283 -7.76 -29.11 9.12
CA ILE A 283 -7.98 -28.04 10.07
C ILE A 283 -6.83 -27.98 11.08
N VAL A 284 -6.41 -26.79 11.49
CA VAL A 284 -5.36 -26.61 12.51
C VAL A 284 -5.94 -26.86 13.90
N LEU A 285 -5.28 -27.72 14.68
CA LEU A 285 -5.63 -27.98 16.08
C LEU A 285 -4.88 -27.05 17.04
N ASN A 286 -3.58 -26.84 16.81
CA ASN A 286 -2.70 -26.01 17.62
C ASN A 286 -1.55 -25.44 16.78
N TRP A 287 -1.00 -24.30 17.22
CA TRP A 287 0.23 -23.71 16.67
C TRP A 287 1.50 -24.19 17.38
N GLY A 288 2.65 -23.90 16.77
CA GLY A 288 3.96 -24.00 17.39
C GLY A 288 4.25 -22.91 18.45
N ASP A 289 5.45 -22.95 19.03
CA ASP A 289 5.91 -22.01 20.06
C ASP A 289 6.61 -20.75 19.51
N GLN A 290 7.12 -20.80 18.27
CA GLN A 290 7.92 -19.74 17.64
C GLN A 290 7.42 -19.38 16.25
N ILE A 291 7.23 -18.09 15.98
CA ILE A 291 6.97 -17.60 14.61
C ILE A 291 8.14 -18.01 13.73
N ASN A 292 7.88 -18.67 12.60
CA ASN A 292 8.94 -19.05 11.65
C ASN A 292 8.46 -19.17 10.20
N HIS A 293 7.23 -18.74 9.90
CA HIS A 293 6.68 -18.76 8.55
C HIS A 293 5.83 -17.53 8.25
N GLY A 294 5.87 -17.08 6.99
CA GLY A 294 5.04 -16.00 6.46
C GLY A 294 3.97 -16.57 5.52
N ALA A 295 2.71 -16.23 5.79
CA ALA A 295 1.56 -16.73 5.05
C ALA A 295 0.45 -15.67 4.98
N SER A 296 -0.66 -15.99 4.32
CA SER A 296 -1.78 -15.05 4.12
C SER A 296 -3.13 -15.67 4.51
N TRP A 297 -4.08 -14.83 4.92
CA TRP A 297 -5.49 -15.16 5.07
C TRP A 297 -6.22 -14.81 3.76
N SER A 298 -6.81 -15.81 3.08
CA SER A 298 -7.53 -15.66 1.81
C SER A 298 -9.05 -15.57 1.93
N GLY A 299 -9.59 -15.67 3.14
CA GLY A 299 -11.03 -15.67 3.37
C GLY A 299 -11.42 -16.24 4.73
N TYR A 300 -12.71 -16.55 4.89
CA TYR A 300 -13.30 -17.10 6.10
C TYR A 300 -14.52 -17.97 5.79
N ASP A 301 -14.87 -18.87 6.72
CA ASP A 301 -16.02 -19.75 6.64
C ASP A 301 -16.60 -19.99 8.04
N ASP A 302 -17.87 -19.60 8.24
CA ASP A 302 -18.58 -19.67 9.52
C ASP A 302 -19.32 -21.00 9.75
N GLU A 303 -19.33 -21.90 8.77
CA GLU A 303 -20.00 -23.21 8.88
C GLU A 303 -19.01 -24.33 9.29
N VAL A 304 -17.72 -24.20 8.93
CA VAL A 304 -16.62 -25.06 9.38
C VAL A 304 -16.61 -25.20 10.91
N GLY A 305 -16.47 -26.43 11.41
CA GLY A 305 -16.31 -26.66 12.84
C GLY A 305 -15.63 -27.99 13.18
N PHE A 306 -15.18 -28.11 14.42
CA PHE A 306 -14.46 -29.28 14.93
C PHE A 306 -14.68 -29.40 16.45
N ASP A 307 -15.11 -30.59 16.91
CA ASP A 307 -15.24 -30.92 18.33
C ASP A 307 -13.85 -30.93 18.98
N TYR A 308 -13.54 -29.92 19.79
CA TYR A 308 -12.22 -29.76 20.40
C TYR A 308 -12.18 -30.30 21.84
N ASN A 309 -13.31 -30.38 22.54
CA ASN A 309 -13.36 -30.85 23.93
C ASN A 309 -13.58 -32.39 24.03
N GLY A 310 -14.06 -33.01 22.95
CA GLY A 310 -14.35 -34.44 22.82
C GLY A 310 -15.73 -34.87 23.35
N ASP A 311 -16.69 -33.95 23.52
CA ASP A 311 -18.02 -34.24 24.08
C ASP A 311 -19.06 -34.68 23.03
N GLY A 312 -18.76 -34.52 21.74
CA GLY A 312 -19.62 -34.89 20.62
C GLY A 312 -20.54 -33.77 20.11
N GLN A 313 -20.29 -32.52 20.50
CA GLN A 313 -20.96 -31.32 20.00
C GLN A 313 -19.95 -30.36 19.35
N ILE A 314 -20.44 -29.27 18.73
CA ILE A 314 -19.61 -28.21 18.14
C ILE A 314 -20.30 -26.89 18.45
N THR A 315 -19.79 -26.16 19.44
CA THR A 315 -20.46 -25.03 20.11
C THR A 315 -19.60 -23.76 20.17
N ASN A 316 -20.26 -22.60 20.31
CA ASN A 316 -19.62 -21.30 20.54
C ASN A 316 -20.18 -20.60 21.81
N ASP A 317 -21.04 -21.29 22.56
CA ASP A 317 -21.84 -20.79 23.69
C ASP A 317 -21.68 -21.63 24.98
N ILE A 318 -20.67 -22.51 25.02
CA ILE A 318 -20.25 -23.29 26.19
C ILE A 318 -18.82 -22.87 26.57
N ASP A 319 -18.53 -22.75 27.87
CA ASP A 319 -17.15 -22.61 28.38
C ASP A 319 -16.47 -23.98 28.25
N ILE A 320 -15.61 -24.14 27.24
CA ILE A 320 -14.83 -25.37 27.01
C ILE A 320 -13.37 -25.22 27.46
N THR A 321 -13.04 -24.09 28.09
CA THR A 321 -11.71 -23.82 28.65
C THR A 321 -11.67 -23.91 30.19
N ASP A 322 -12.82 -24.13 30.85
CA ASP A 322 -13.02 -24.17 32.32
C ASP A 322 -12.53 -22.87 33.01
N ASP A 323 -12.56 -21.75 32.28
CA ASP A 323 -11.96 -20.45 32.61
C ASP A 323 -12.93 -19.48 33.28
N GLY A 324 -14.24 -19.78 33.25
CA GLY A 324 -15.32 -18.99 33.81
C GLY A 324 -15.85 -17.89 32.88
N LYS A 325 -15.53 -17.97 31.58
CA LYS A 325 -16.01 -17.07 30.52
C LYS A 325 -16.44 -17.89 29.31
N ILE A 326 -17.12 -17.22 28.38
CA ILE A 326 -17.43 -17.74 27.05
C ILE A 326 -16.96 -16.65 26.09
N ASP A 327 -15.86 -16.88 25.38
CA ASP A 327 -15.35 -15.99 24.36
C ASP A 327 -14.76 -16.77 23.17
N MET A 328 -14.04 -16.10 22.26
CA MET A 328 -13.47 -16.73 21.07
C MET A 328 -12.63 -17.96 21.39
N ARG A 329 -11.95 -18.01 22.55
CA ARG A 329 -11.11 -19.15 22.95
C ARG A 329 -11.92 -20.45 23.09
N ASP A 330 -13.24 -20.34 23.27
CA ASP A 330 -14.18 -21.45 23.42
C ASP A 330 -14.88 -21.85 22.10
N TRP A 331 -14.66 -21.12 21.00
CA TRP A 331 -15.40 -21.34 19.76
C TRP A 331 -14.89 -22.55 18.96
N GLU A 332 -15.78 -23.52 18.76
CA GLU A 332 -15.54 -24.73 17.96
C GLU A 332 -16.01 -24.58 16.51
N ARG A 333 -16.77 -23.53 16.20
CA ARG A 333 -17.28 -23.20 14.86
C ARG A 333 -16.77 -21.84 14.34
N GLY A 334 -16.39 -21.85 13.07
CA GLY A 334 -15.90 -20.73 12.29
C GLY A 334 -14.38 -20.72 12.15
N ALA A 335 -13.88 -20.51 10.93
CA ALA A 335 -12.45 -20.55 10.61
C ALA A 335 -12.04 -19.52 9.54
N LEU A 336 -10.79 -19.04 9.62
CA LEU A 336 -10.13 -18.37 8.51
C LEU A 336 -9.58 -19.40 7.51
N ILE A 337 -9.56 -19.03 6.24
CA ILE A 337 -8.95 -19.79 5.15
C ILE A 337 -7.49 -19.32 5.03
N PHE A 338 -6.57 -20.16 5.49
CA PHE A 338 -5.13 -19.90 5.46
C PHE A 338 -4.56 -20.34 4.11
N LEU A 339 -3.80 -19.46 3.45
CA LEU A 339 -3.17 -19.66 2.15
C LEU A 339 -1.65 -19.74 2.31
N ASN A 340 -1.06 -20.83 1.80
CA ASN A 340 0.37 -21.13 1.90
C ASN A 340 1.10 -21.02 0.55
N SER A 341 2.43 -20.94 0.59
CA SER A 341 3.32 -20.94 -0.58
C SER A 341 4.14 -22.24 -0.68
N TRP A 342 3.60 -23.35 -0.18
CA TRP A 342 4.19 -24.71 -0.28
C TRP A 342 3.44 -25.58 -1.30
N GLY A 343 2.90 -24.96 -2.36
CA GLY A 343 2.28 -25.64 -3.49
C GLY A 343 0.99 -26.40 -3.18
N THR A 344 0.40 -26.97 -4.24
CA THR A 344 -0.89 -27.67 -4.20
C THR A 344 -0.83 -29.09 -3.64
N PHE A 345 0.33 -29.55 -3.16
CA PHE A 345 0.47 -30.83 -2.44
C PHE A 345 0.30 -30.68 -0.92
N TRP A 346 0.33 -29.44 -0.39
CA TRP A 346 0.23 -29.18 1.05
C TRP A 346 -1.24 -29.10 1.50
N GLU A 347 -1.62 -29.96 2.45
CA GLU A 347 -2.93 -29.97 3.13
C GLU A 347 -4.15 -29.87 2.17
N ASN A 348 -4.93 -28.78 2.18
CA ASN A 348 -6.09 -28.60 1.30
C ASN A 348 -5.69 -27.91 -0.01
N LEU A 349 -4.84 -28.57 -0.80
CA LEU A 349 -4.34 -28.05 -2.09
C LEU A 349 -3.62 -26.70 -2.00
N GLY A 350 -2.90 -26.46 -0.89
CA GLY A 350 -2.19 -25.22 -0.58
C GLY A 350 -2.86 -24.35 0.49
N THR A 351 -4.06 -24.73 0.96
CA THR A 351 -4.75 -24.06 2.07
C THR A 351 -4.94 -24.95 3.30
N VAL A 352 -5.34 -24.35 4.43
CA VAL A 352 -5.85 -25.06 5.61
C VAL A 352 -6.89 -24.19 6.33
N TYR A 353 -7.82 -24.79 7.08
CA TYR A 353 -8.71 -24.02 7.96
C TYR A 353 -8.04 -23.73 9.30
N VAL A 354 -8.12 -22.49 9.75
CA VAL A 354 -7.67 -22.04 11.08
C VAL A 354 -8.88 -21.55 11.88
N PRO A 355 -9.39 -22.33 12.85
CA PRO A 355 -10.54 -21.94 13.64
C PRO A 355 -10.31 -20.68 14.47
N TYR A 356 -11.35 -19.86 14.60
CA TYR A 356 -11.28 -18.53 15.21
C TYR A 356 -10.71 -18.55 16.64
N ARG A 357 -10.90 -19.64 17.39
CA ARG A 357 -10.29 -19.79 18.72
C ARG A 357 -8.77 -19.67 18.73
N LEU A 358 -8.10 -20.11 17.67
CA LEU A 358 -6.63 -20.05 17.58
C LEU A 358 -6.11 -18.62 17.37
N LEU A 359 -6.98 -17.69 16.94
CA LEU A 359 -6.65 -16.27 16.82
C LEU A 359 -6.57 -15.59 18.20
N ALA A 360 -7.44 -16.02 19.13
CA ALA A 360 -7.53 -15.53 20.50
C ALA A 360 -6.64 -16.30 21.50
N ILE A 361 -6.39 -17.59 21.26
CA ILE A 361 -5.39 -18.39 22.01
C ILE A 361 -3.97 -17.96 21.61
N GLY A 362 -3.73 -17.72 20.31
CA GLY A 362 -2.44 -17.29 19.81
C GLY A 362 -1.38 -18.39 19.82
N TYR A 363 -0.12 -17.99 20.03
CA TYR A 363 1.04 -18.89 20.09
C TYR A 363 2.05 -18.42 21.14
N GLY A 364 2.87 -19.35 21.64
CA GLY A 364 3.76 -19.16 22.80
C GLY A 364 3.26 -19.89 24.06
N SER A 365 3.88 -19.61 25.21
CA SER A 365 3.46 -20.18 26.49
C SER A 365 2.23 -19.47 27.08
N GLU A 366 1.44 -20.16 27.90
CA GLU A 366 0.24 -19.64 28.61
C GLU A 366 0.46 -18.28 29.31
N THR A 367 1.70 -17.99 29.70
CA THR A 367 2.12 -16.75 30.39
C THR A 367 2.38 -15.56 29.47
N LEU A 368 2.60 -15.78 28.16
CA LEU A 368 2.88 -14.77 27.14
C LEU A 368 2.31 -15.18 25.75
N PRO A 369 0.99 -15.45 25.62
CA PRO A 369 0.38 -15.69 24.33
C PRO A 369 0.50 -14.44 23.44
N ARG A 370 0.96 -14.65 22.21
CA ARG A 370 1.04 -13.61 21.17
C ARG A 370 -0.15 -13.72 20.25
N SER A 371 -0.79 -12.60 19.92
CA SER A 371 -1.93 -12.56 19.00
C SER A 371 -1.52 -13.06 17.61
N MET A 372 -2.48 -13.67 16.92
CA MET A 372 -2.43 -13.69 15.47
C MET A 372 -2.87 -12.30 14.98
N ASP A 373 -2.00 -11.63 14.25
CA ASP A 373 -2.29 -10.35 13.62
C ASP A 373 -2.66 -10.57 12.16
N ALA A 374 -3.58 -9.76 11.63
CA ALA A 374 -3.76 -9.55 10.21
C ALA A 374 -3.05 -8.27 9.78
N GLU A 375 -2.25 -8.36 8.73
CA GLU A 375 -1.57 -7.26 8.05
C GLU A 375 -2.35 -6.91 6.78
N LEU A 376 -2.76 -5.65 6.65
CA LEU A 376 -3.49 -5.12 5.51
C LEU A 376 -2.53 -4.30 4.64
N TYR A 377 -2.61 -4.50 3.33
CA TYR A 377 -1.81 -3.79 2.34
C TYR A 377 -2.70 -2.79 1.61
N HIS A 378 -2.47 -1.49 1.80
CA HIS A 378 -3.15 -0.45 1.03
C HIS A 378 -2.26 -0.07 -0.15
N ILE A 379 -2.72 -0.33 -1.37
CA ILE A 379 -2.04 0.05 -2.61
C ILE A 379 -2.21 1.53 -2.93
N ARG A 380 -1.30 2.10 -3.72
CA ARG A 380 -1.52 3.41 -4.34
C ARG A 380 -2.39 3.25 -5.58
N LYS A 381 -3.70 3.42 -5.39
CA LYS A 381 -4.69 3.47 -6.48
C LYS A 381 -4.29 4.49 -7.54
N ASN A 382 -4.44 4.13 -8.83
CA ASN A 382 -4.20 5.00 -9.99
C ASN A 382 -2.88 5.80 -9.94
N TYR A 383 -1.80 5.19 -9.43
CA TYR A 383 -0.52 5.89 -9.27
C TYR A 383 0.23 6.07 -10.60
N ALA A 384 0.75 7.27 -10.82
CA ALA A 384 1.70 7.59 -11.88
C ALA A 384 2.82 8.51 -11.34
N SER A 385 4.02 8.41 -11.90
CA SER A 385 5.12 9.34 -11.63
C SER A 385 4.93 10.64 -12.41
N ASN A 386 5.07 11.79 -11.73
CA ASN A 386 5.10 13.13 -12.30
C ASN A 386 6.50 13.52 -12.79
N LYS A 387 7.55 13.14 -12.03
CA LYS A 387 8.96 13.36 -12.37
C LYS A 387 9.84 12.28 -11.78
N ALA A 388 10.86 11.88 -12.53
CA ALA A 388 11.87 10.95 -12.06
C ALA A 388 13.26 11.28 -12.62
N LEU A 389 14.29 10.96 -11.84
CA LEU A 389 15.64 10.86 -12.37
C LEU A 389 15.77 9.57 -13.18
N LYS A 390 16.37 9.67 -14.36
CA LYS A 390 16.92 8.55 -15.12
C LYS A 390 18.43 8.53 -14.91
N ILE A 391 18.96 7.39 -14.49
CA ILE A 391 20.34 7.24 -14.04
C ILE A 391 20.99 6.07 -14.77
N GLU A 392 22.18 6.30 -15.33
CA GLU A 392 23.04 5.26 -15.88
C GLU A 392 24.40 5.36 -15.16
N MET A 393 24.75 4.37 -14.33
CA MET A 393 25.99 4.42 -13.56
C MET A 393 26.58 3.05 -13.23
N GLU A 394 27.89 3.01 -13.03
CA GLU A 394 28.64 1.86 -12.53
C GLU A 394 29.22 2.17 -11.14
N TYR A 395 29.27 1.18 -10.26
CA TYR A 395 29.97 1.28 -8.98
C TYR A 395 30.44 -0.10 -8.54
N SER A 396 31.69 -0.22 -8.07
CA SER A 396 32.35 -1.51 -7.84
C SER A 396 32.02 -2.18 -6.50
N GLN A 397 31.39 -1.47 -5.56
CA GLN A 397 31.04 -1.96 -4.23
C GLN A 397 29.65 -1.45 -3.81
N ARG A 398 28.58 -2.16 -4.20
CA ARG A 398 27.19 -1.73 -3.97
C ARG A 398 26.81 -1.55 -2.50
N SER A 399 27.42 -2.33 -1.59
CA SER A 399 27.26 -2.16 -0.14
C SER A 399 27.82 -0.83 0.40
N ASN A 400 28.61 -0.12 -0.41
CA ASN A 400 29.38 1.05 0.00
C ASN A 400 28.95 2.34 -0.73
N ILE A 401 27.81 2.31 -1.42
CA ILE A 401 27.14 3.48 -2.00
C ILE A 401 25.74 3.67 -1.39
N LYS A 402 25.36 4.93 -1.20
CA LYS A 402 23.98 5.32 -0.91
C LYS A 402 23.53 6.42 -1.87
N LEU A 403 22.28 6.34 -2.32
CA LEU A 403 21.63 7.37 -3.12
C LEU A 403 20.48 8.04 -2.34
N SER A 404 20.33 9.34 -2.53
CA SER A 404 19.14 10.09 -2.11
C SER A 404 18.71 11.03 -3.23
N ILE A 405 17.43 11.37 -3.25
CA ILE A 405 16.87 12.44 -4.08
C ILE A 405 16.54 13.66 -3.21
N GLY A 406 16.59 14.85 -3.79
CA GLY A 406 16.41 16.09 -3.04
C GLY A 406 15.69 17.18 -3.83
N ILE A 407 15.07 18.13 -3.12
CA ILE A 407 14.41 19.30 -3.71
C ILE A 407 14.70 20.56 -2.89
N SER A 408 14.67 21.73 -3.54
CA SER A 408 14.83 23.05 -2.91
C SER A 408 14.05 24.11 -3.69
N GLU A 409 13.30 24.96 -2.98
CA GLU A 409 12.71 26.17 -3.55
C GLU A 409 13.76 27.28 -3.69
N ASN A 410 14.76 27.31 -2.81
CA ASN A 410 15.88 28.23 -2.92
C ASN A 410 16.91 27.76 -3.96
N ILE A 411 16.63 28.11 -5.22
CA ILE A 411 17.46 27.86 -6.42
C ILE A 411 18.96 28.19 -6.30
N THR A 412 19.36 29.00 -5.31
CA THR A 412 20.77 29.39 -5.07
C THR A 412 21.54 28.44 -4.15
N ARG A 413 20.91 27.37 -3.65
CA ARG A 413 21.56 26.36 -2.80
C ARG A 413 22.22 25.27 -3.63
N ASP A 414 23.36 24.76 -3.15
CA ASP A 414 24.09 23.64 -3.76
C ASP A 414 23.80 22.28 -3.07
N ILE A 415 22.89 22.28 -2.10
CA ILE A 415 22.34 21.11 -1.41
C ILE A 415 20.82 21.28 -1.28
N PRO A 416 20.05 20.18 -1.22
CA PRO A 416 18.60 20.25 -1.06
C PRO A 416 18.14 20.91 0.26
N GLU A 417 16.84 21.17 0.33
CA GLU A 417 16.12 21.61 1.54
C GLU A 417 15.30 20.46 2.14
N ILE A 418 14.84 19.53 1.30
CA ILE A 418 14.17 18.29 1.70
C ILE A 418 14.84 17.15 0.91
N GLU A 419 15.18 16.06 1.58
CA GLU A 419 15.87 14.88 1.04
C GLU A 419 15.09 13.60 1.36
N MET A 420 15.00 12.67 0.43
CA MET A 420 14.43 11.33 0.62
C MET A 420 15.43 10.27 0.14
N GLU A 421 15.62 9.22 0.94
CA GLU A 421 16.58 8.15 0.65
C GLU A 421 16.01 7.18 -0.39
N ALA A 422 16.84 6.74 -1.34
CA ALA A 422 16.43 5.81 -2.37
C ALA A 422 16.51 4.37 -1.84
N HIS A 423 15.38 3.81 -1.41
CA HIS A 423 15.35 2.60 -0.57
C HIS A 423 16.02 1.33 -1.12
N HIS A 424 16.19 1.17 -2.44
CA HIS A 424 16.97 0.07 -3.03
C HIS A 424 18.50 0.27 -2.86
N PHE A 425 18.94 1.52 -2.69
CA PHE A 425 20.32 1.98 -2.73
C PHE A 425 20.71 2.64 -1.40
N ILE A 426 20.50 1.97 -0.27
CA ILE A 426 20.96 2.40 1.06
C ILE A 426 22.02 1.40 1.56
N TYR A 427 23.24 1.50 1.02
CA TYR A 427 24.36 0.61 1.37
C TYR A 427 24.03 -0.89 1.18
N ALA A 428 23.23 -1.21 0.16
CA ALA A 428 22.62 -2.52 -0.03
C ALA A 428 23.52 -3.51 -0.80
N GLY A 429 23.33 -4.81 -0.56
CA GLY A 429 24.25 -5.87 -0.97
C GLY A 429 25.41 -6.09 0.02
N ASN A 430 26.27 -7.07 -0.27
CA ASN A 430 27.40 -7.46 0.57
C ASN A 430 28.71 -7.50 -0.23
N GLY A 431 29.83 -7.14 0.41
CA GLY A 431 31.18 -7.35 -0.13
C GLY A 431 31.57 -6.46 -1.32
N GLU A 432 32.66 -6.82 -1.99
CA GLU A 432 33.22 -6.08 -3.13
C GLU A 432 32.49 -6.45 -4.45
N VAL A 433 31.17 -6.26 -4.44
CA VAL A 433 30.26 -6.63 -5.55
C VAL A 433 29.81 -5.38 -6.31
N PRO A 434 29.89 -5.35 -7.65
CA PRO A 434 29.36 -4.24 -8.45
C PRO A 434 27.83 -4.11 -8.37
N LEU A 435 27.27 -2.96 -8.73
CA LEU A 435 25.81 -2.73 -8.72
C LEU A 435 25.00 -3.91 -9.29
N LEU A 436 25.31 -4.34 -10.52
CA LEU A 436 24.57 -5.38 -11.24
C LEU A 436 24.73 -6.80 -10.67
N GLY A 437 25.74 -7.04 -9.83
CA GLY A 437 26.06 -8.38 -9.32
C GLY A 437 26.37 -9.38 -10.43
N LYS A 438 25.95 -10.63 -10.22
CA LYS A 438 26.18 -11.79 -11.08
C LYS A 438 24.84 -12.37 -11.53
N TRP A 439 24.73 -12.65 -12.83
CA TRP A 439 23.48 -13.07 -13.48
C TRP A 439 23.44 -14.58 -13.74
N THR A 440 22.34 -15.08 -14.31
CA THR A 440 22.13 -16.52 -14.58
C THR A 440 23.10 -17.12 -15.58
N ASP A 441 23.81 -16.31 -16.38
CA ASP A 441 24.88 -16.76 -17.27
C ASP A 441 26.19 -17.14 -16.51
N GLY A 442 26.25 -16.83 -15.21
CA GLY A 442 27.35 -17.13 -14.31
C GLY A 442 28.45 -16.06 -14.25
N ASN A 443 28.33 -14.97 -15.02
CA ASN A 443 29.32 -13.89 -15.06
C ASN A 443 29.02 -12.77 -14.05
N MET A 444 30.07 -12.09 -13.59
CA MET A 444 29.95 -10.87 -12.78
C MET A 444 29.84 -9.66 -13.73
N HIS A 445 28.73 -8.94 -13.63
CA HIS A 445 28.43 -7.76 -14.43
C HIS A 445 29.04 -6.52 -13.79
N THR A 446 29.65 -5.67 -14.63
CA THR A 446 30.45 -4.49 -14.23
C THR A 446 30.16 -3.26 -15.08
N GLU A 447 29.36 -3.43 -16.12
CA GLU A 447 28.82 -2.38 -16.97
C GLU A 447 27.79 -1.51 -16.22
N PRO A 448 27.37 -0.37 -16.80
CA PRO A 448 26.46 0.55 -16.12
C PRO A 448 25.07 -0.06 -15.89
N MET A 449 24.56 0.13 -14.68
CA MET A 449 23.16 -0.08 -14.34
C MET A 449 22.33 1.13 -14.81
N GLU A 450 21.25 0.88 -15.55
CA GLU A 450 20.24 1.87 -15.90
C GLU A 450 19.01 1.70 -14.99
N PHE A 451 18.59 2.76 -14.30
CA PHE A 451 17.45 2.73 -13.38
C PHE A 451 16.75 4.09 -13.24
N MET A 452 15.64 4.09 -12.51
CA MET A 452 14.83 5.27 -12.20
C MET A 452 14.85 5.57 -10.69
N LEU A 453 14.84 6.86 -10.32
CA LEU A 453 14.42 7.32 -8.99
C LEU A 453 13.29 8.35 -9.11
N ASP A 454 12.07 7.98 -8.69
CA ASP A 454 10.88 8.84 -8.71
C ASP A 454 10.95 9.95 -7.63
N ILE A 455 10.63 11.19 -8.02
CA ILE A 455 10.65 12.38 -7.14
C ILE A 455 9.22 12.85 -6.78
N THR A 456 8.18 12.20 -7.31
CA THR A 456 6.78 12.67 -7.24
C THR A 456 6.26 12.92 -5.83
N ASP A 457 6.63 12.09 -4.85
CA ASP A 457 6.24 12.32 -3.46
C ASP A 457 6.98 13.52 -2.85
N LEU A 458 8.28 13.64 -3.10
CA LEU A 458 9.10 14.76 -2.63
C LEU A 458 8.67 16.10 -3.27
N GLN A 459 8.13 16.06 -4.50
CA GLN A 459 7.55 17.22 -5.18
C GLN A 459 6.29 17.76 -4.46
N LYS A 460 5.56 16.94 -3.66
CA LYS A 460 4.37 17.39 -2.91
C LYS A 460 4.70 18.38 -1.79
N GLU A 461 5.94 18.34 -1.29
CA GLU A 461 6.43 19.22 -0.22
C GLU A 461 6.96 20.58 -0.73
N ALA A 462 6.83 20.87 -2.03
CA ALA A 462 7.33 22.09 -2.67
C ALA A 462 6.30 22.75 -3.60
N ASN A 463 6.36 24.07 -3.76
CA ASN A 463 5.45 24.81 -4.63
C ASN A 463 5.90 24.74 -6.10
N THR A 464 5.25 23.85 -6.86
CA THR A 464 5.51 23.57 -8.29
C THR A 464 5.17 24.71 -9.25
N SER A 465 4.49 25.76 -8.78
CA SER A 465 4.31 27.02 -9.54
C SER A 465 5.54 27.94 -9.49
N ASN A 466 6.58 27.57 -8.74
CA ASN A 466 7.89 28.23 -8.75
C ASN A 466 8.90 27.42 -9.58
N MET A 467 9.99 28.07 -10.00
CA MET A 467 11.17 27.38 -10.52
C MET A 467 11.86 26.65 -9.35
N LEU A 468 12.07 25.34 -9.48
CA LEU A 468 12.59 24.47 -8.41
C LEU A 468 13.95 23.90 -8.76
N LYS A 469 14.75 23.57 -7.74
CA LYS A 469 16.04 22.89 -7.91
C LYS A 469 15.95 21.46 -7.38
N TYR A 470 16.08 20.50 -8.27
CA TYR A 470 16.02 19.06 -8.01
C TYR A 470 17.44 18.49 -7.91
N PHE A 471 17.66 17.46 -7.09
CA PHE A 471 18.98 16.91 -6.78
C PHE A 471 19.02 15.38 -6.84
N LEU A 472 20.11 14.84 -7.39
CA LEU A 472 20.65 13.54 -7.02
C LEU A 472 21.80 13.75 -6.03
N LYS A 473 21.76 13.03 -4.92
CA LYS A 473 22.85 12.92 -3.96
C LYS A 473 23.45 11.52 -4.03
N VAL A 474 24.78 11.43 -4.05
CA VAL A 474 25.52 10.17 -4.03
C VAL A 474 26.51 10.20 -2.88
N GLU A 475 26.35 9.30 -1.90
CA GLU A 475 27.24 9.13 -0.75
C GLU A 475 28.08 7.85 -0.96
N THR A 476 29.41 7.93 -0.83
CA THR A 476 30.35 6.82 -1.08
C THR A 476 31.26 6.54 0.12
N ASN A 477 31.56 5.25 0.39
CA ASN A 477 32.27 4.81 1.61
C ASN A 477 33.04 3.49 1.36
N GLY A 478 33.99 3.51 0.41
CA GLY A 478 34.61 2.32 -0.17
C GLY A 478 34.16 2.12 -1.62
N GLY A 479 35.01 1.47 -2.42
CA GLY A 479 34.79 1.28 -3.87
C GLY A 479 35.10 2.50 -4.73
N GLU A 480 34.82 2.36 -6.02
CA GLU A 480 34.96 3.40 -7.04
C GLU A 480 33.93 3.17 -8.16
N GLY A 481 33.62 4.20 -8.94
CA GLY A 481 32.67 4.06 -10.04
C GLY A 481 32.52 5.33 -10.87
N ARG A 482 31.42 5.41 -11.62
CA ARG A 482 31.19 6.50 -12.59
C ARG A 482 29.70 6.69 -12.83
N LEU A 483 29.24 7.93 -12.69
CA LEU A 483 27.94 8.37 -13.19
C LEU A 483 28.09 8.60 -14.70
N ASN A 484 27.61 7.66 -15.50
CA ASN A 484 27.75 7.71 -16.96
C ASN A 484 26.78 8.73 -17.56
N LYS A 485 25.49 8.62 -17.25
CA LYS A 485 24.46 9.59 -17.63
C LYS A 485 23.52 9.88 -16.45
N LEU A 486 22.98 11.08 -16.47
CA LEU A 486 21.93 11.52 -15.56
C LEU A 486 20.99 12.45 -16.32
N SER A 487 19.68 12.23 -16.21
CA SER A 487 18.66 13.13 -16.74
C SER A 487 17.47 13.21 -15.78
N LEU A 488 16.70 14.28 -15.87
CA LEU A 488 15.41 14.43 -15.22
C LEU A 488 14.32 14.29 -16.28
N VAL A 489 13.44 13.31 -16.12
CA VAL A 489 12.29 13.09 -17.00
C VAL A 489 11.04 13.68 -16.35
N ASN A 490 10.30 14.47 -17.13
CA ASN A 490 9.06 15.13 -16.72
C ASN A 490 7.86 14.52 -17.45
N TYR A 491 6.84 14.12 -16.69
CA TYR A 491 5.64 13.43 -17.18
C TYR A 491 4.36 14.26 -17.08
N VAL A 492 4.39 15.43 -16.42
CA VAL A 492 3.19 16.30 -16.29
C VAL A 492 2.94 17.18 -17.52
N SER A 493 3.87 17.19 -18.47
CA SER A 493 3.82 17.92 -19.73
C SER A 493 3.21 17.08 -20.86
N SER A 494 2.55 17.73 -21.81
CA SER A 494 1.85 17.05 -22.92
C SER A 494 2.75 16.24 -23.87
N GLU A 495 4.05 16.49 -23.82
CA GLU A 495 5.14 15.68 -24.36
C GLU A 495 6.11 15.40 -23.19
N ASN A 496 6.64 14.18 -23.05
CA ASN A 496 7.58 13.87 -21.98
C ASN A 496 8.91 14.61 -22.22
N GLU A 497 9.30 15.50 -21.33
CA GLU A 497 10.57 16.26 -21.45
C GLU A 497 11.70 15.53 -20.72
N GLU A 498 12.86 15.35 -21.38
CA GLU A 498 14.07 14.78 -20.75
C GLU A 498 15.21 15.82 -20.69
N ILE A 499 15.38 16.41 -19.50
CA ILE A 499 16.42 17.39 -19.22
C ILE A 499 17.71 16.62 -18.90
N ASN A 500 18.66 16.60 -19.83
CA ASN A 500 19.95 15.93 -19.67
C ASN A 500 20.91 16.75 -18.79
N TYR A 501 21.65 16.08 -17.90
CA TYR A 501 22.71 16.72 -17.11
C TYR A 501 23.90 17.07 -18.01
N PRO A 502 24.51 18.27 -17.92
CA PRO A 502 25.45 18.77 -18.93
C PRO A 502 26.84 18.10 -18.93
N SER A 503 27.09 17.16 -18.02
CA SER A 503 28.35 16.43 -17.87
C SER A 503 28.08 14.93 -17.74
N GLU A 504 28.63 14.14 -18.66
CA GLU A 504 28.62 12.68 -18.60
C GLU A 504 29.91 12.13 -17.98
N ASN A 505 29.95 10.82 -17.71
CA ASN A 505 31.16 10.06 -17.38
C ASN A 505 31.90 10.57 -16.12
N ILE A 506 31.17 11.03 -15.10
CA ILE A 506 31.73 11.67 -13.90
C ILE A 506 32.24 10.59 -12.93
N LEU A 507 33.53 10.63 -12.60
CA LEU A 507 34.16 9.71 -11.65
C LEU A 507 33.59 9.87 -10.23
N LEU A 508 33.30 8.75 -9.59
CA LEU A 508 32.86 8.63 -8.20
C LEU A 508 33.97 7.95 -7.38
N GLU A 509 34.69 8.74 -6.59
CA GLU A 509 35.78 8.30 -5.71
C GLU A 509 35.23 7.92 -4.32
N SER A 510 35.85 6.94 -3.66
CA SER A 510 35.56 6.56 -2.27
C SER A 510 35.54 7.74 -1.30
N ASP A 511 34.73 7.65 -0.23
CA ASP A 511 34.71 8.57 0.90
C ASP A 511 34.22 10.01 0.59
N ASN A 512 33.42 10.18 -0.47
CA ASN A 512 32.90 11.46 -0.94
C ASN A 512 31.36 11.56 -0.86
N VAL A 513 30.87 12.79 -0.95
CA VAL A 513 29.44 13.07 -1.18
C VAL A 513 29.31 14.02 -2.38
N TYR A 514 28.57 13.58 -3.39
CA TYR A 514 28.30 14.35 -4.61
C TYR A 514 26.86 14.86 -4.61
N TYR A 515 26.67 16.06 -5.15
CA TYR A 515 25.35 16.64 -5.43
C TYR A 515 25.30 17.03 -6.90
N PHE A 516 24.44 16.38 -7.66
CA PHE A 516 24.11 16.74 -9.05
C PHE A 516 22.74 17.40 -9.03
N SER A 517 22.57 18.52 -9.74
CA SER A 517 21.33 19.31 -9.63
C SER A 517 20.79 19.84 -10.94
N PHE A 518 19.47 19.76 -11.09
CA PHE A 518 18.70 20.36 -12.18
C PHE A 518 18.00 21.61 -11.68
N LEU A 519 18.09 22.70 -12.45
CA LEU A 519 17.21 23.86 -12.29
C LEU A 519 16.08 23.70 -13.31
N VAL A 520 14.83 23.70 -12.83
CA VAL A 520 13.65 23.32 -13.60
C VAL A 520 12.61 24.41 -13.47
N GLU A 521 12.12 24.92 -14.60
CA GLU A 521 11.06 25.93 -14.67
C GLU A 521 9.75 25.44 -14.03
N PRO A 522 8.80 26.34 -13.69
CA PRO A 522 7.52 25.97 -13.11
C PRO A 522 6.73 24.96 -13.98
N ASP A 523 6.02 24.03 -13.33
CA ASP A 523 5.19 23.07 -14.05
C ASP A 523 4.06 23.78 -14.82
N PRO A 524 3.75 23.40 -16.09
CA PRO A 524 2.66 23.97 -16.85
C PRO A 524 1.31 23.80 -16.13
N GLN A 525 0.81 24.88 -15.52
CA GLN A 525 -0.38 24.80 -14.67
C GLN A 525 -1.65 24.55 -15.50
N PRO A 526 -2.37 23.43 -15.29
CA PRO A 526 -3.70 23.22 -15.86
C PRO A 526 -4.71 24.16 -15.20
N LYS A 527 -5.87 24.31 -15.83
CA LYS A 527 -7.00 25.05 -15.25
C LYS A 527 -8.33 24.46 -15.68
N ILE A 528 -9.13 24.01 -14.74
CA ILE A 528 -10.46 23.47 -15.03
C ILE A 528 -11.47 24.57 -15.37
N HIS A 529 -12.24 24.34 -16.44
CA HIS A 529 -13.44 25.10 -16.79
C HIS A 529 -14.56 24.14 -17.17
N THR A 530 -15.79 24.48 -16.80
CA THR A 530 -16.96 23.65 -17.09
C THR A 530 -18.12 24.46 -17.64
N GLU A 531 -18.83 23.90 -18.62
CA GLU A 531 -20.00 24.53 -19.24
C GLU A 531 -21.21 23.61 -19.19
N GLY A 532 -22.27 24.10 -18.55
CA GLY A 532 -23.56 23.41 -18.40
C GLY A 532 -24.37 23.98 -17.23
N SER A 533 -25.62 23.53 -17.13
CA SER A 533 -26.47 23.70 -15.95
C SER A 533 -27.54 22.61 -15.96
N LEU A 534 -27.88 22.09 -14.78
CA LEU A 534 -28.87 21.02 -14.64
C LEU A 534 -30.16 21.60 -14.04
N VAL A 535 -31.15 21.83 -14.90
CA VAL A 535 -32.40 22.52 -14.53
C VAL A 535 -33.61 21.74 -15.03
N TRP A 536 -34.41 21.20 -14.11
CA TRP A 536 -35.60 20.40 -14.41
C TRP A 536 -36.84 20.90 -13.66
N GLY A 537 -38.04 20.72 -14.23
CA GLY A 537 -39.19 21.58 -13.94
C GLY A 537 -40.55 20.88 -13.88
N LYS A 538 -41.07 20.69 -12.66
CA LYS A 538 -42.33 19.98 -12.33
C LYS A 538 -42.25 18.47 -12.57
N GLU A 539 -41.10 17.89 -12.22
CA GLU A 539 -40.79 16.47 -12.45
C GLU A 539 -41.41 15.53 -11.42
N THR A 540 -41.61 14.26 -11.79
CA THR A 540 -42.34 13.30 -10.94
C THR A 540 -41.42 12.71 -9.86
N PRO A 541 -41.74 12.83 -8.56
CA PRO A 541 -40.99 12.20 -7.48
C PRO A 541 -40.79 10.70 -7.70
N GLY A 542 -39.59 10.20 -7.44
CA GLY A 542 -39.19 8.81 -7.72
C GLY A 542 -38.93 8.49 -9.21
N SER A 543 -38.93 9.47 -10.12
CA SER A 543 -38.51 9.25 -11.52
C SER A 543 -37.04 9.59 -11.75
N THR A 544 -36.42 8.91 -12.71
CA THR A 544 -35.08 9.18 -13.22
C THR A 544 -35.08 10.37 -14.18
N LEU A 545 -34.13 11.29 -14.02
CA LEU A 545 -33.83 12.38 -14.94
C LEU A 545 -32.43 12.21 -15.52
N PHE A 546 -32.24 12.78 -16.72
CA PHE A 546 -30.96 12.81 -17.41
C PHE A 546 -30.57 14.25 -17.74
N GLY A 547 -29.27 14.51 -17.76
CA GLY A 547 -28.67 15.77 -18.18
C GLY A 547 -27.19 15.58 -18.53
N SER A 548 -26.51 16.68 -18.89
CA SER A 548 -25.07 16.66 -19.14
C SER A 548 -24.45 18.03 -18.95
N PHE A 549 -23.14 18.02 -18.70
CA PHE A 549 -22.29 19.21 -18.76
C PHE A 549 -20.96 18.84 -19.44
N THR A 550 -20.12 19.84 -19.71
CA THR A 550 -18.81 19.65 -20.34
C THR A 550 -17.68 20.18 -19.49
N ILE A 551 -16.49 19.60 -19.64
CA ILE A 551 -15.25 19.93 -18.94
C ILE A 551 -14.14 20.13 -19.96
N GLU A 552 -13.35 21.19 -19.82
CA GLU A 552 -12.15 21.44 -20.62
C GLU A 552 -11.00 22.02 -19.79
N ASN A 553 -9.77 21.84 -20.28
CA ASN A 553 -8.58 22.47 -19.72
C ASN A 553 -8.32 23.81 -20.43
N ILE A 554 -8.36 24.91 -19.68
CA ILE A 554 -8.03 26.27 -20.17
C ILE A 554 -6.72 26.81 -19.57
N GLY A 555 -5.83 25.90 -19.13
CA GLY A 555 -4.54 26.20 -18.51
C GLY A 555 -3.43 26.54 -19.51
N ALA A 556 -2.18 26.37 -19.05
CA ALA A 556 -0.99 26.55 -19.89
C ALA A 556 -0.97 25.52 -21.05
N PRO A 557 -0.49 25.86 -22.27
CA PRO A 557 -0.67 25.03 -23.48
C PRO A 557 -0.22 23.56 -23.38
N GLU A 558 0.81 23.26 -22.59
CA GLU A 558 1.39 21.92 -22.41
C GLU A 558 0.88 21.21 -21.14
N SER A 559 -0.02 21.84 -20.39
CA SER A 559 -0.55 21.31 -19.12
C SER A 559 -1.47 20.10 -19.31
N ILE A 560 -1.50 19.24 -18.30
CA ILE A 560 -2.41 18.11 -18.22
C ILE A 560 -3.39 18.32 -17.07
N LEU A 561 -4.70 18.32 -17.36
CA LEU A 561 -5.75 18.32 -16.36
C LEU A 561 -6.22 16.88 -16.08
N CYS A 562 -6.09 16.46 -14.83
CA CYS A 562 -6.80 15.32 -14.27
C CYS A 562 -7.84 15.86 -13.28
N TRP A 563 -9.09 15.41 -13.38
CA TRP A 563 -10.24 15.98 -12.70
C TRP A 563 -11.17 14.91 -12.14
N GLU A 564 -11.93 15.27 -11.11
CA GLU A 564 -12.96 14.42 -10.50
C GLU A 564 -14.13 15.23 -9.93
N ILE A 565 -15.30 14.61 -9.81
CA ILE A 565 -16.47 15.20 -9.15
C ILE A 565 -16.34 14.97 -7.65
N LEU A 566 -16.04 16.03 -6.90
CA LEU A 566 -15.73 15.97 -5.47
C LEU A 566 -16.98 16.10 -4.57
N GLU A 567 -17.90 16.99 -4.94
CA GLU A 567 -19.13 17.26 -4.19
C GLU A 567 -20.31 17.35 -5.15
N TYR A 568 -21.45 16.81 -4.75
CA TYR A 568 -22.74 16.91 -5.45
C TYR A 568 -23.88 16.93 -4.41
N PRO A 569 -25.13 17.25 -4.78
CA PRO A 569 -26.18 17.48 -3.80
C PRO A 569 -26.55 16.21 -3.01
N GLU A 570 -26.69 16.32 -1.68
CA GLU A 570 -27.11 15.22 -0.79
C GLU A 570 -28.55 14.71 -1.05
N TRP A 571 -29.32 15.41 -1.87
CA TRP A 571 -30.68 15.01 -2.26
C TRP A 571 -30.65 14.18 -3.56
N GLY A 572 -31.44 13.11 -3.58
CA GLY A 572 -31.57 12.21 -4.72
C GLY A 572 -30.48 11.13 -4.77
N THR A 573 -30.54 10.30 -5.80
CA THR A 573 -29.47 9.31 -6.09
C THR A 573 -28.81 9.72 -7.40
N TRP A 574 -27.54 10.07 -7.35
CA TRP A 574 -26.78 10.59 -8.50
C TRP A 574 -25.89 9.51 -9.13
N THR A 575 -25.71 9.57 -10.44
CA THR A 575 -24.73 8.76 -11.18
C THR A 575 -24.10 9.63 -12.27
N PHE A 576 -22.78 9.52 -12.43
CA PHE A 576 -21.99 10.35 -13.35
C PHE A 576 -21.18 9.47 -14.29
N ASN A 577 -21.27 9.75 -15.60
CA ASN A 577 -20.55 9.00 -16.63
C ASN A 577 -19.77 9.96 -17.54
N PRO A 578 -18.43 10.08 -17.39
CA PRO A 578 -17.60 9.55 -16.31
C PRO A 578 -17.61 10.45 -15.06
N ILE A 579 -17.30 9.88 -13.89
CA ILE A 579 -17.20 10.62 -12.61
C ILE A 579 -15.85 11.37 -12.44
N ALA A 580 -14.83 10.93 -13.18
CA ALA A 580 -13.48 11.49 -13.20
C ALA A 580 -12.88 11.35 -14.61
N GLY A 581 -11.79 12.06 -14.89
CA GLY A 581 -11.10 11.97 -16.18
C GLY A 581 -9.69 12.52 -16.12
N GLU A 582 -8.82 11.99 -16.97
CA GLU A 582 -7.37 12.24 -16.93
C GLU A 582 -6.83 12.62 -18.30
N ASN A 583 -5.60 13.12 -18.35
CA ASN A 583 -4.87 13.42 -19.58
C ASN A 583 -5.56 14.46 -20.50
N LEU A 584 -6.35 15.39 -19.95
CA LEU A 584 -7.08 16.40 -20.73
C LEU A 584 -6.20 17.62 -21.05
N LYS A 585 -5.87 17.80 -22.33
CA LYS A 585 -4.97 18.86 -22.83
C LYS A 585 -5.75 20.11 -23.28
N PRO A 586 -5.16 21.31 -23.27
CA PRO A 586 -5.82 22.51 -23.78
C PRO A 586 -6.08 22.40 -25.29
N GLY A 587 -7.33 22.60 -25.70
CA GLY A 587 -7.75 22.47 -27.10
C GLY A 587 -8.16 21.04 -27.54
N ASP A 588 -8.14 20.06 -26.63
CA ASP A 588 -8.87 18.80 -26.80
C ASP A 588 -10.39 19.05 -26.97
N GLU A 589 -11.10 18.08 -27.54
CA GLU A 589 -12.57 18.08 -27.50
C GLU A 589 -13.08 18.00 -26.04
N LYS A 590 -13.94 18.95 -25.64
CA LYS A 590 -14.47 19.04 -24.27
C LYS A 590 -15.06 17.69 -23.83
N ARG A 591 -14.65 17.19 -22.67
CA ARG A 591 -15.17 15.93 -22.13
C ARG A 591 -16.61 16.16 -21.67
N ILE A 592 -17.54 15.37 -22.20
CA ILE A 592 -18.95 15.38 -21.79
C ILE A 592 -19.06 14.49 -20.56
N VAL A 593 -19.70 14.99 -19.50
CA VAL A 593 -20.20 14.18 -18.39
C VAL A 593 -21.70 14.03 -18.56
N GLU A 594 -22.15 12.80 -18.76
CA GLU A 594 -23.56 12.43 -18.65
C GLU A 594 -23.94 12.29 -17.18
N VAL A 595 -25.14 12.74 -16.83
CA VAL A 595 -25.64 12.77 -15.46
C VAL A 595 -27.00 12.13 -15.39
N GLU A 596 -27.14 11.13 -14.53
CA GLU A 596 -28.42 10.53 -14.14
C GLU A 596 -28.74 10.92 -12.69
N VAL A 597 -30.00 11.27 -12.41
CA VAL A 597 -30.46 11.51 -11.04
C VAL A 597 -31.86 10.97 -10.80
N ILE A 598 -32.02 10.17 -9.73
CA ILE A 598 -33.32 9.72 -9.23
C ILE A 598 -33.85 10.77 -8.25
N ILE A 599 -35.04 11.31 -8.54
CA ILE A 599 -35.67 12.37 -7.74
C ILE A 599 -36.18 11.80 -6.40
N PRO A 600 -35.95 12.48 -5.25
CA PRO A 600 -36.57 12.13 -3.97
C PRO A 600 -38.10 12.01 -4.00
N ASP A 601 -38.69 11.31 -3.05
CA ASP A 601 -40.13 11.00 -3.04
C ASP A 601 -41.02 12.20 -2.59
N GLU A 602 -40.39 13.24 -2.03
CA GLU A 602 -41.03 14.45 -1.53
C GLU A 602 -41.73 15.26 -2.61
N LYS A 603 -42.80 15.96 -2.20
CA LYS A 603 -43.72 16.68 -3.10
C LYS A 603 -43.83 18.13 -2.67
N ASN A 604 -44.02 19.02 -3.66
CA ASN A 604 -44.08 20.49 -3.51
C ASN A 604 -42.74 21.16 -3.13
N ILE A 605 -41.61 20.43 -3.22
CA ILE A 605 -40.27 20.92 -2.89
C ILE A 605 -39.57 21.45 -4.14
N GLU A 606 -38.82 22.54 -3.95
CA GLU A 606 -37.76 23.04 -4.82
C GLU A 606 -36.42 22.63 -4.20
N PHE A 607 -35.60 21.95 -4.98
CA PHE A 607 -34.30 21.42 -4.59
C PHE A 607 -33.22 22.16 -5.40
N ASP A 608 -32.30 22.83 -4.72
CA ASP A 608 -31.16 23.49 -5.35
C ASP A 608 -29.85 22.85 -4.88
N GLY A 609 -28.78 23.04 -5.65
CA GLY A 609 -27.45 22.58 -5.28
C GLY A 609 -26.36 22.96 -6.28
N ILE A 610 -25.17 22.42 -6.05
CA ILE A 610 -24.04 22.50 -6.97
C ILE A 610 -23.43 21.11 -7.14
N ILE A 611 -22.90 20.84 -8.33
CA ILE A 611 -21.88 19.82 -8.54
C ILE A 611 -20.55 20.55 -8.61
N LYS A 612 -19.55 20.10 -7.84
CA LYS A 612 -18.21 20.68 -7.77
C LYS A 612 -17.22 19.70 -8.39
N ILE A 613 -16.53 20.17 -9.42
CA ILE A 613 -15.53 19.40 -10.15
C ILE A 613 -14.18 20.02 -9.84
N ILE A 614 -13.24 19.20 -9.37
CA ILE A 614 -11.92 19.64 -8.89
C ILE A 614 -10.81 19.07 -9.77
N ASN A 615 -9.72 19.81 -9.85
CA ASN A 615 -8.45 19.34 -10.39
C ASN A 615 -7.74 18.46 -9.33
N LYS A 616 -7.51 17.18 -9.64
CA LYS A 616 -6.88 16.20 -8.75
C LYS A 616 -5.49 16.63 -8.26
N ASN A 617 -4.82 17.53 -9.01
CA ASN A 617 -3.49 18.05 -8.71
C ASN A 617 -3.52 19.42 -7.98
N SER A 618 -4.69 20.04 -7.79
CA SER A 618 -4.80 21.33 -7.07
C SER A 618 -6.18 21.54 -6.44
N ASN A 619 -6.23 21.44 -5.11
CA ASN A 619 -7.45 21.71 -4.31
C ASN A 619 -7.98 23.16 -4.41
N SER A 620 -7.27 24.05 -5.11
CA SER A 620 -7.68 25.44 -5.37
C SER A 620 -8.26 25.67 -6.78
N ASP A 621 -8.04 24.74 -7.71
CA ASP A 621 -8.53 24.80 -9.09
C ASP A 621 -9.78 23.91 -9.21
N TYR A 622 -10.96 24.55 -9.12
CA TYR A 622 -12.25 23.88 -9.20
C TYR A 622 -13.26 24.71 -10.00
N SER A 623 -14.25 24.03 -10.54
CA SER A 623 -15.41 24.62 -11.21
C SER A 623 -16.71 24.07 -10.62
N THR A 624 -17.82 24.77 -10.85
CA THR A 624 -19.13 24.36 -10.31
C THR A 624 -20.24 24.46 -11.34
N ILE A 625 -21.04 23.40 -11.43
CA ILE A 625 -22.26 23.34 -12.23
C ILE A 625 -23.46 23.58 -11.31
N PRO A 626 -24.31 24.59 -11.57
CA PRO A 626 -25.51 24.83 -10.78
C PRO A 626 -26.60 23.79 -11.10
N VAL A 627 -27.28 23.35 -10.05
CA VAL A 627 -28.38 22.37 -10.11
C VAL A 627 -29.64 22.98 -9.51
N SER A 628 -30.78 22.85 -10.20
CA SER A 628 -32.10 23.21 -9.67
C SER A 628 -33.20 22.29 -10.19
N LEU A 629 -34.07 21.84 -9.30
CA LEU A 629 -35.13 20.86 -9.56
C LEU A 629 -36.40 21.25 -8.82
N SER A 630 -37.56 21.13 -9.45
CA SER A 630 -38.85 21.40 -8.81
C SER A 630 -39.86 20.28 -9.03
N THR A 631 -40.58 19.91 -7.97
CA THR A 631 -41.66 18.90 -8.02
C THR A 631 -43.05 19.56 -8.11
N PRO A 632 -44.07 18.93 -8.72
CA PRO A 632 -45.41 19.49 -8.87
C PRO A 632 -46.03 19.93 -7.55
N LYS A 633 -46.38 21.22 -7.47
CA LYS A 633 -47.10 21.81 -6.33
C LYS A 633 -48.57 21.38 -6.37
N ASN A 634 -48.91 20.35 -5.58
CA ASN A 634 -50.26 19.81 -5.40
C ASN A 634 -51.19 20.86 -4.78
N MET A 635 -52.07 21.43 -5.60
CA MET A 635 -53.04 22.44 -5.15
C MET A 635 -54.27 21.78 -4.49
N ILE A 636 -54.04 21.18 -3.31
CA ILE A 636 -54.99 20.33 -2.55
C ILE A 636 -56.36 20.99 -2.33
N LEU A 637 -56.42 22.32 -2.29
CA LEU A 637 -57.64 23.12 -2.14
C LEU A 637 -58.75 22.75 -3.15
N TYR A 638 -58.42 22.32 -4.37
CA TYR A 638 -59.44 22.03 -5.39
C TYR A 638 -60.23 20.74 -5.18
N GLN A 639 -59.71 19.78 -4.42
CA GLN A 639 -60.41 18.51 -4.18
C GLN A 639 -61.49 18.62 -3.09
N MET A 640 -61.56 19.73 -2.36
CA MET A 640 -62.63 20.03 -1.40
C MET A 640 -63.89 20.52 -2.13
N PRO A 641 -65.04 19.81 -2.05
CA PRO A 641 -66.28 20.22 -2.74
C PRO A 641 -66.85 21.58 -2.29
N ILE A 642 -66.45 22.04 -1.11
CA ILE A 642 -66.77 23.38 -0.59
C ILE A 642 -65.99 24.47 -1.35
N PHE A 643 -64.73 24.21 -1.71
CA PHE A 643 -63.85 25.22 -2.30
C PHE A 643 -64.19 25.49 -3.78
N THR A 644 -64.46 24.44 -4.55
CA THR A 644 -64.98 24.56 -5.93
C THR A 644 -66.37 25.21 -5.98
N ARG A 645 -67.18 25.05 -4.93
CA ARG A 645 -68.48 25.74 -4.79
C ARG A 645 -68.34 27.19 -4.33
N PHE A 646 -67.30 27.52 -3.57
CA PHE A 646 -66.96 28.89 -3.16
C PHE A 646 -66.43 29.70 -4.35
N LEU A 647 -65.45 29.18 -5.09
CA LEU A 647 -64.83 29.84 -6.25
C LEU A 647 -65.85 30.16 -7.36
N LYS A 648 -66.84 29.29 -7.59
CA LYS A 648 -67.95 29.56 -8.54
C LYS A 648 -68.80 30.80 -8.20
N ASN A 649 -68.77 31.28 -6.96
CA ASN A 649 -69.50 32.48 -6.53
C ASN A 649 -68.63 33.75 -6.56
N TYR A 650 -67.31 33.63 -6.77
CA TYR A 650 -66.37 34.75 -6.76
C TYR A 650 -65.38 34.69 -7.95
N PRO A 651 -65.83 35.03 -9.19
CA PRO A 651 -65.01 34.89 -10.39
C PRO A 651 -63.67 35.65 -10.35
N ILE A 652 -63.62 36.80 -9.67
CA ILE A 652 -62.39 37.59 -9.53
C ILE A 652 -61.33 36.85 -8.70
N LEU A 653 -61.73 36.03 -7.71
CA LEU A 653 -60.78 35.16 -7.01
C LEU A 653 -60.31 34.01 -7.89
N HIS A 654 -61.15 33.50 -8.79
CA HIS A 654 -60.75 32.46 -9.74
C HIS A 654 -59.62 32.98 -10.65
N ASP A 655 -59.78 34.15 -11.27
CA ASP A 655 -58.75 34.63 -12.20
C ASP A 655 -57.43 35.00 -11.52
N VAL A 656 -57.47 35.41 -10.24
CA VAL A 656 -56.27 35.67 -9.41
C VAL A 656 -55.59 34.39 -8.90
N ILE A 657 -56.32 33.28 -8.76
CA ILE A 657 -55.79 32.02 -8.19
C ILE A 657 -55.35 31.02 -9.28
N PHE A 658 -55.83 31.18 -10.52
CA PHE A 658 -55.58 30.23 -11.62
C PHE A 658 -54.68 30.77 -12.75
N ASN A 659 -54.30 32.06 -12.75
CA ASN A 659 -53.46 32.67 -13.80
C ASN A 659 -52.18 33.36 -13.25
N SER A 660 -51.62 32.84 -12.15
CA SER A 660 -50.36 33.29 -11.54
C SER A 660 -49.45 32.10 -11.24
#